data_AF-A0A7Z7FTM0-F1
#
_entry.id   AF-A0A7Z7FTM0-F1
#
_cell.length_a   1.000
_cell.length_b   1.000
_cell.length_c   1.000
_cell.angle_alpha   90.00
_cell.angle_beta   90.00
_cell.angle_gamma   90.00
#
_symmetry.space_group_name_H-M   'P 1'
#
loop_
_entity.id
_entity.type
_entity.pdbx_description
1 polymer ?
#
loop_
_entity_poly.entity_id
_entity_poly.type
_entity_poly.pdbx_seq_one_letter_code
_entity_poly.pdbx_strand_id
1 'polypeptide(L)'
;MPTQTFDEQPVPGGFESPFEVTPGERFTVNESGFTADESEEYEGYEAFEGYEGFTLEGPSAESETFPSGLVLSETTGATGPGQEHWDPNDTGIPLLSTGPAVRSQKVSRNFTVGELVRSGGVYADPARIAPALVDLLQRIRDRAGRAVRITSGYRSWKRNGVVYKGYGKPPTLSRHCSGQAADIRISGYSGMQIAKLAIDVWGPTIGVGIGGDYAHVDVRPRWSRWTYLKGEANRRAIAEIDAYRAAKKAGKLPQPVPVPVPPVPVPIVPVPIVPGATGAGGLVIRRSPLLASHRGTHPDLILGWNAMSSPTAIDVVVHLHGFSASGAAMRLDTEKLPVSGLGLGSRARPTLTILPRGDYFGGDSGRGYDFPALTPAGRLDALIASAFAAFTARTGVGAPRGRLILTAHSGGGKALLAILNHTDPDEVFVFDALYQRATALGTWMERRVARHIASPSAPAPALRVLYRADGKKSTQPSSEALARQLAAVLSVPAAAPLRPRFRVERTTEQHGTIPKRYGSTLLGDAGADLSGTSPVPGVQQEAFDGQESLAWDAYESPYPGENLDEGEFFEPEYYAESFALEGLDEGEAEYLDTEGEGFDEAESETEGFEEAEGFDEGEAFDEAEAFDEAEAFDEGEGFDEGETFDEGESLNEGESFDETGAGEAESFDSERGHDEWSEAEQSGSEAFTPAAMVAEESEDEDGESEGFEGLEEGFVTTGVVYPSGLVLAPAPASIAAAPGYADPNNTGVPLVATPPSTHRQKLASNFVVRELASSGGTASPYSRISPELVRVLQAIRSRLGRPVYVDSGYRRWAQALAVAEARGGHPKNTRHASGQAADIRVVGLTGTQLAQAAIDAVDDDLALGIGGNYLHVDVRGTWNLWTYLPGAAGLAAKQVVLAHHVAKKGKKKPQPHPNPQPQPTPTPVVDDRFRIIKPAFIAATDPAARAAVLQRGIAFARTHAAQARRDAGRPTSRTSTSRRRIAAETGVDAERNPYAANSTDDRFEQAYRAWAENPLQSVEPWTLMALWVKEGLGQPQVAGEVVATSPADARSIWRSRCYFVNMGIDHYILLKPKQPNRDNEIDDRPGTGTQHDAILRAAVAQHVSAGRLPRDVSAEIDSQLTVSRVPGTTDRFTVVPTTRFFVLSLMLVDAFWRQNKADVVAAPEIAAATPTPLDLDGLTYMRWNMVAESFRKFRRRDMSTSADPDGTIPTLPVWAFHRTPKEGQFRQSRINAIKLQHLISVLQEAYDG
;
A
#
# COMPACT_ATOMS: atom_id res chain seq x y z
N MET A 1 -31.63 58.55 -5.13
CA MET A 1 -32.29 59.63 -5.87
C MET A 1 -31.37 60.83 -5.85
N PRO A 2 -31.14 61.56 -6.95
CA PRO A 2 -31.73 61.43 -8.31
C PRO A 2 -31.28 60.13 -9.05
N THR A 3 -31.81 59.58 -10.17
CA THR A 3 -32.78 59.94 -11.27
C THR A 3 -32.23 60.85 -12.39
N GLN A 4 -32.55 60.77 -13.71
CA GLN A 4 -33.28 59.89 -14.69
C GLN A 4 -33.12 60.57 -16.11
N THR A 5 -33.45 60.14 -17.35
CA THR A 5 -34.05 58.98 -18.12
C THR A 5 -33.57 59.14 -19.63
N PHE A 6 -34.04 58.57 -20.78
CA PHE A 6 -35.14 57.68 -21.28
C PHE A 6 -34.79 57.15 -22.73
N ASP A 7 -35.66 56.28 -23.30
CA ASP A 7 -35.97 56.01 -24.74
C ASP A 7 -34.99 55.34 -25.73
N GLU A 8 -35.44 55.08 -26.98
CA GLU A 8 -35.27 53.80 -27.72
C GLU A 8 -34.52 53.81 -29.10
N GLN A 9 -34.01 52.61 -29.50
CA GLN A 9 -33.82 52.08 -30.89
C GLN A 9 -32.79 52.78 -31.86
N PRO A 10 -32.35 52.18 -33.02
CA PRO A 10 -32.26 50.77 -33.48
C PRO A 10 -30.89 50.38 -34.17
N VAL A 11 -30.89 49.33 -35.03
CA VAL A 11 -29.85 48.60 -35.84
C VAL A 11 -29.33 49.36 -37.13
N PRO A 12 -28.51 48.83 -38.12
CA PRO A 12 -27.68 47.58 -38.30
C PRO A 12 -26.30 47.67 -39.08
N GLY A 13 -25.53 46.55 -39.14
CA GLY A 13 -24.66 46.09 -40.28
C GLY A 13 -23.17 46.53 -40.34
N GLY A 14 -22.20 45.83 -40.97
CA GLY A 14 -22.12 44.49 -41.64
C GLY A 14 -20.71 44.24 -42.30
N PHE A 15 -20.38 42.99 -42.73
CA PHE A 15 -19.31 42.46 -43.66
C PHE A 15 -17.91 43.17 -43.78
N GLU A 16 -16.73 42.54 -43.97
CA GLU A 16 -16.30 41.18 -44.43
C GLU A 16 -14.92 40.77 -43.77
N SER A 17 -14.15 39.81 -44.31
CA SER A 17 -12.89 39.22 -43.74
C SER A 17 -11.61 39.58 -44.56
N PRO A 18 -10.35 39.13 -44.26
CA PRO A 18 -9.79 38.29 -43.17
C PRO A 18 -8.43 38.81 -42.58
N PHE A 19 -7.60 37.92 -41.96
CA PHE A 19 -6.16 38.04 -41.58
C PHE A 19 -5.75 38.59 -40.18
N GLU A 20 -4.42 38.62 -39.95
CA GLU A 20 -3.67 38.34 -38.70
C GLU A 20 -3.29 39.54 -37.78
N VAL A 21 -2.98 39.20 -36.51
CA VAL A 21 -1.97 39.82 -35.60
C VAL A 21 -2.24 41.19 -34.90
N THR A 22 -1.62 41.33 -33.72
CA THR A 22 -1.55 42.40 -32.68
C THR A 22 -0.62 43.60 -33.04
N PRO A 23 -0.35 44.64 -32.18
CA PRO A 23 -0.93 45.17 -30.91
C PRO A 23 -1.13 46.74 -30.89
N GLY A 24 -1.41 47.38 -29.72
CA GLY A 24 -0.88 48.74 -29.41
C GLY A 24 -1.78 49.83 -28.71
N GLU A 25 -1.41 50.21 -27.46
CA GLU A 25 -1.26 51.56 -26.80
C GLU A 25 -2.08 52.85 -27.15
N ARG A 26 -2.23 53.94 -26.31
CA ARG A 26 -2.11 54.25 -24.84
C ARG A 26 -2.42 55.78 -24.52
N PHE A 27 -2.55 56.17 -23.23
CA PHE A 27 -2.62 57.55 -22.61
C PHE A 27 -3.94 58.38 -22.81
N THR A 28 -4.67 58.97 -21.82
CA THR A 28 -4.48 59.94 -20.66
C THR A 28 -4.40 61.44 -21.09
N VAL A 29 -4.69 62.52 -20.33
CA VAL A 29 -4.47 63.05 -18.93
C VAL A 29 -5.46 64.26 -18.75
N ASN A 30 -6.04 64.82 -17.65
CA ASN A 30 -6.36 64.60 -16.20
C ASN A 30 -7.70 65.40 -15.93
N GLU A 31 -8.16 66.07 -14.84
CA GLU A 31 -7.89 66.39 -13.38
C GLU A 31 -9.21 67.07 -12.83
N SER A 32 -9.45 67.65 -11.63
CA SER A 32 -8.88 67.90 -10.27
C SER A 32 -10.10 68.24 -9.33
N GLY A 33 -10.08 68.54 -8.00
CA GLY A 33 -9.10 68.58 -6.90
C GLY A 33 -9.69 69.31 -5.65
N PHE A 34 -9.18 69.06 -4.42
CA PHE A 34 -9.57 69.68 -3.10
C PHE A 34 -11.03 69.40 -2.60
N THR A 35 -11.47 69.63 -1.34
CA THR A 35 -10.94 70.11 -0.01
C THR A 35 -11.89 69.58 1.11
N ALA A 36 -11.69 69.75 2.43
CA ALA A 36 -10.58 69.51 3.38
C ALA A 36 -10.96 70.03 4.80
N ASP A 37 -10.72 69.30 5.91
CA ASP A 37 -10.53 69.87 7.28
C ASP A 37 -9.80 68.89 8.25
N GLU A 38 -9.13 69.44 9.29
CA GLU A 38 -8.44 68.85 10.48
C GLU A 38 -7.69 67.47 10.35
N SER A 39 -6.34 67.35 10.27
CA SER A 39 -5.20 67.67 11.20
C SER A 39 -4.93 66.58 12.28
N GLU A 40 -3.71 66.19 12.70
CA GLU A 40 -2.28 66.43 12.35
C GLU A 40 -1.47 65.14 12.79
N GLU A 41 -0.57 64.54 12.01
CA GLU A 41 0.89 64.78 11.83
C GLU A 41 1.85 64.37 12.98
N TYR A 42 3.10 63.90 12.77
CA TYR A 42 3.73 63.05 11.72
C TYR A 42 5.21 62.74 12.13
N GLU A 43 5.81 61.56 11.87
CA GLU A 43 7.28 61.38 11.74
C GLU A 43 7.70 60.00 11.17
N GLY A 44 8.75 59.95 10.32
CA GLY A 44 9.45 58.72 9.82
C GLY A 44 8.64 57.80 8.88
N TYR A 45 8.66 57.92 7.54
CA TYR A 45 9.78 57.71 6.59
C TYR A 45 10.52 56.37 6.78
N GLU A 46 10.70 55.49 5.79
CA GLU A 46 10.47 55.56 4.32
C GLU A 46 9.38 54.52 3.87
N ALA A 47 9.04 54.20 2.61
CA ALA A 47 9.62 54.45 1.28
C ALA A 47 8.54 54.46 0.15
N PHE A 48 8.95 54.41 -1.12
CA PHE A 48 8.11 54.74 -2.30
C PHE A 48 7.28 53.60 -2.93
N GLU A 49 5.97 53.89 -3.03
CA GLU A 49 4.98 53.67 -4.12
C GLU A 49 4.93 52.40 -5.01
N GLY A 50 3.69 51.94 -5.21
CA GLY A 50 3.25 51.09 -6.31
C GLY A 50 1.71 51.02 -6.33
N TYR A 51 1.07 51.54 -7.39
CA TYR A 51 -0.38 51.79 -7.41
C TYR A 51 -1.27 50.59 -7.79
N GLU A 52 -2.56 50.75 -7.52
CA GLU A 52 -3.70 49.84 -7.62
C GLU A 52 -3.75 48.78 -8.75
N GLY A 53 -4.46 47.67 -8.47
CA GLY A 53 -5.42 47.14 -9.45
C GLY A 53 -5.32 45.67 -9.87
N PHE A 54 -5.59 44.70 -8.98
CA PHE A 54 -6.20 43.43 -9.42
C PHE A 54 -7.03 42.72 -8.34
N THR A 55 -8.32 42.50 -8.60
CA THR A 55 -9.18 41.63 -7.78
C THR A 55 -8.92 40.16 -8.10
N LEU A 56 -8.08 39.50 -7.30
CA LEU A 56 -7.91 38.05 -7.37
C LEU A 56 -9.16 37.34 -6.82
N GLU A 57 -9.95 36.75 -7.70
CA GLU A 57 -10.93 35.72 -7.32
C GLU A 57 -10.19 34.51 -6.72
N GLY A 58 -10.25 34.37 -5.40
CA GLY A 58 -9.69 33.21 -4.71
C GLY A 58 -10.44 31.92 -5.08
N PRO A 59 -9.77 30.76 -5.13
CA PRO A 59 -10.41 29.49 -5.48
C PRO A 59 -11.53 29.15 -4.48
N SER A 60 -12.76 29.06 -4.99
CA SER A 60 -13.96 28.78 -4.19
C SER A 60 -13.88 27.42 -3.49
N ALA A 61 -14.17 27.38 -2.19
CA ALA A 61 -14.15 26.17 -1.40
C ALA A 61 -15.25 25.15 -1.80
N GLU A 62 -14.98 23.86 -1.55
CA GLU A 62 -15.93 22.76 -1.80
C GLU A 62 -17.05 22.77 -0.74
N SER A 63 -18.12 23.53 -1.01
CA SER A 63 -19.27 23.72 -0.12
C SER A 63 -19.90 22.39 0.35
N GLU A 64 -19.98 22.17 1.66
CA GLU A 64 -20.54 20.95 2.25
C GLU A 64 -21.98 20.67 1.80
N THR A 65 -22.23 19.46 1.29
CA THR A 65 -23.58 19.02 0.88
C THR A 65 -24.34 18.40 2.05
N PHE A 66 -25.54 18.92 2.34
CA PHE A 66 -26.41 18.41 3.40
C PHE A 66 -27.12 17.09 3.03
N PRO A 67 -27.61 16.30 4.02
CA PRO A 67 -28.30 15.03 3.76
C PRO A 67 -29.55 15.06 2.85
N SER A 68 -30.06 16.24 2.49
CA SER A 68 -31.10 16.43 1.47
C SER A 68 -30.58 16.54 0.03
N GLY A 69 -29.27 16.69 -0.16
CA GLY A 69 -28.66 17.18 -1.40
C GLY A 69 -28.63 18.71 -1.52
N LEU A 70 -29.08 19.46 -0.51
CA LEU A 70 -28.94 20.91 -0.47
C LEU A 70 -27.47 21.31 -0.30
N VAL A 71 -27.06 22.33 -1.04
CA VAL A 71 -25.78 23.03 -0.90
C VAL A 71 -26.10 24.48 -0.50
N LEU A 72 -25.36 25.03 0.46
CA LEU A 72 -25.43 26.44 0.83
C LEU A 72 -24.12 27.12 0.44
N SER A 73 -24.21 28.33 -0.12
CA SER A 73 -23.02 29.14 -0.43
C SER A 73 -22.27 29.50 0.85
N GLU A 74 -20.95 29.37 0.83
CA GLU A 74 -20.11 29.95 1.88
C GLU A 74 -20.14 31.47 1.83
N THR A 75 -19.84 32.12 2.96
CA THR A 75 -19.84 33.58 3.09
C THR A 75 -18.86 34.04 4.16
N THR A 76 -18.31 35.24 3.98
CA THR A 76 -17.38 35.84 4.93
C THR A 76 -18.11 36.47 6.12
N GLY A 77 -17.37 36.80 7.17
CA GLY A 77 -17.90 37.42 8.37
C GLY A 77 -16.85 37.53 9.47
N ALA A 78 -17.20 38.20 10.57
CA ALA A 78 -16.30 38.40 11.71
C ALA A 78 -16.14 37.08 12.51
N THR A 79 -15.09 36.31 12.21
CA THR A 79 -14.86 34.94 12.73
C THR A 79 -13.63 34.77 13.62
N GLY A 80 -12.86 35.84 13.87
CA GLY A 80 -11.70 35.82 14.77
C GLY A 80 -12.09 35.65 16.26
N PRO A 81 -11.12 35.42 17.17
CA PRO A 81 -11.40 35.22 18.60
C PRO A 81 -12.29 36.31 19.20
N GLY A 82 -13.36 35.89 19.88
CA GLY A 82 -14.36 36.80 20.49
C GLY A 82 -15.31 37.51 19.51
N GLN A 83 -15.10 37.39 18.20
CA GLN A 83 -15.96 38.02 17.18
C GLN A 83 -17.29 37.26 16.98
N GLU A 84 -18.20 37.82 16.18
CA GLU A 84 -19.59 37.38 16.13
C GLU A 84 -19.81 35.92 15.72
N HIS A 85 -19.13 35.47 14.66
CA HIS A 85 -19.21 34.10 14.15
C HIS A 85 -17.95 33.30 14.51
N TRP A 86 -17.27 33.68 15.59
CA TRP A 86 -16.14 32.92 16.12
C TRP A 86 -16.56 31.47 16.39
N ASP A 87 -15.71 30.53 15.98
CA ASP A 87 -15.82 29.13 16.38
C ASP A 87 -14.92 28.88 17.61
N PRO A 88 -15.49 28.80 18.83
CA PRO A 88 -14.74 28.57 20.06
C PRO A 88 -14.20 27.13 20.21
N ASN A 89 -14.41 26.26 19.21
CA ASN A 89 -14.00 24.85 19.24
C ASN A 89 -13.11 24.44 18.04
N ASP A 90 -12.71 25.38 17.19
CA ASP A 90 -11.84 25.20 16.02
C ASP A 90 -12.22 23.97 15.16
N THR A 91 -13.44 23.96 14.65
CA THR A 91 -14.05 22.79 14.01
C THR A 91 -13.89 22.74 12.50
N GLY A 92 -13.44 23.82 11.88
CA GLY A 92 -13.26 23.94 10.43
C GLY A 92 -14.55 24.04 9.60
N ILE A 93 -15.73 23.95 10.21
CA ILE A 93 -17.02 24.04 9.49
C ILE A 93 -17.17 25.46 8.93
N PRO A 94 -17.45 25.64 7.62
CA PRO A 94 -17.54 26.97 7.00
C PRO A 94 -18.71 27.80 7.54
N LEU A 95 -18.66 29.12 7.26
CA LEU A 95 -19.73 30.05 7.58
C LEU A 95 -20.64 30.15 6.34
N LEU A 96 -21.94 29.90 6.50
CA LEU A 96 -22.87 29.66 5.41
C LEU A 96 -23.90 30.77 5.27
N SER A 97 -24.15 31.18 4.02
CA SER A 97 -25.25 32.06 3.66
C SER A 97 -26.57 31.35 3.93
N THR A 98 -27.28 31.86 4.93
CA THR A 98 -28.44 31.20 5.58
C THR A 98 -29.68 32.11 5.57
N GLY A 99 -29.65 33.10 4.67
CA GLY A 99 -30.64 34.14 4.44
C GLY A 99 -32.09 33.65 4.25
N PRO A 100 -33.10 34.53 4.34
CA PRO A 100 -34.52 34.16 4.25
C PRO A 100 -34.89 33.28 3.03
N ALA A 101 -34.22 33.46 1.89
CA ALA A 101 -34.41 32.68 0.67
C ALA A 101 -34.05 31.18 0.79
N VAL A 102 -33.17 30.80 1.73
CA VAL A 102 -32.79 29.40 1.97
C VAL A 102 -33.41 28.81 3.24
N ARG A 103 -33.95 29.62 4.16
CA ARG A 103 -34.51 29.16 5.45
C ARG A 103 -35.62 28.11 5.32
N SER A 104 -36.44 28.16 4.27
CA SER A 104 -37.50 27.18 3.99
C SER A 104 -37.00 25.88 3.35
N GLN A 105 -35.77 25.87 2.84
CA GLN A 105 -35.19 24.73 2.14
C GLN A 105 -34.78 23.64 3.13
N LYS A 106 -34.87 22.38 2.69
CA LYS A 106 -34.59 21.22 3.53
C LYS A 106 -33.10 20.92 3.58
N VAL A 107 -32.54 20.76 4.78
CA VAL A 107 -31.21 20.17 5.02
C VAL A 107 -31.27 18.65 5.15
N SER A 108 -32.45 18.09 5.46
CA SER A 108 -32.72 16.66 5.38
C SER A 108 -34.22 16.42 5.20
N ARG A 109 -34.64 15.15 5.06
CA ARG A 109 -36.04 14.75 4.80
C ARG A 109 -37.07 15.47 5.67
N ASN A 110 -36.74 15.75 6.93
CA ASN A 110 -37.67 16.30 7.93
C ASN A 110 -37.25 17.65 8.55
N PHE A 111 -36.10 18.23 8.19
CA PHE A 111 -35.60 19.46 8.82
C PHE A 111 -35.16 20.49 7.78
N THR A 112 -35.42 21.77 8.08
CA THR A 112 -35.11 22.93 7.26
C THR A 112 -33.90 23.72 7.77
N VAL A 113 -33.27 24.50 6.89
CA VAL A 113 -32.20 25.45 7.27
C VAL A 113 -32.67 26.34 8.42
N GLY A 114 -33.89 26.86 8.34
CA GLY A 114 -34.50 27.74 9.34
C GLY A 114 -34.68 27.11 10.73
N GLU A 115 -34.80 25.79 10.84
CA GLU A 115 -34.81 25.12 12.14
C GLU A 115 -33.40 24.96 12.73
N LEU A 116 -32.38 24.82 11.88
CA LEU A 116 -30.98 24.64 12.29
C LEU A 116 -30.27 25.97 12.62
N VAL A 117 -30.69 27.10 12.06
CA VAL A 117 -30.07 28.42 12.31
C VAL A 117 -30.82 29.29 13.33
N ARG A 118 -31.79 28.73 14.03
CA ARG A 118 -32.66 29.46 14.98
C ARG A 118 -32.35 29.13 16.44
N SER A 119 -32.14 30.15 17.26
CA SER A 119 -31.86 30.01 18.69
C SER A 119 -32.52 31.12 19.51
N GLY A 120 -33.35 30.73 20.50
CA GLY A 120 -34.06 31.66 21.35
C GLY A 120 -34.96 32.62 20.54
N GLY A 121 -35.78 32.06 19.65
CA GLY A 121 -36.71 32.79 18.78
C GLY A 121 -36.07 33.44 17.54
N VAL A 122 -34.82 33.85 17.62
CA VAL A 122 -34.07 34.62 16.60
C VAL A 122 -33.36 33.69 15.60
N TYR A 123 -33.31 34.08 14.33
CA TYR A 123 -32.50 33.43 13.29
C TYR A 123 -31.12 34.09 13.21
N ALA A 124 -30.07 33.31 13.02
CA ALA A 124 -28.73 33.80 12.73
C ALA A 124 -28.43 33.60 11.24
N ASP A 125 -28.24 34.72 10.53
CA ASP A 125 -27.73 34.74 9.17
C ASP A 125 -26.50 35.68 9.18
N PRO A 126 -25.28 35.24 8.83
CA PRO A 126 -24.90 33.87 8.48
C PRO A 126 -24.77 32.92 9.69
N ALA A 127 -24.60 31.62 9.43
CA ALA A 127 -24.51 30.57 10.45
C ALA A 127 -23.64 29.39 10.02
N ARG A 128 -23.18 28.58 10.99
CA ARG A 128 -22.51 27.30 10.75
C ARG A 128 -23.49 26.16 11.01
N ILE A 129 -23.52 25.13 10.16
CA ILE A 129 -24.40 23.96 10.35
C ILE A 129 -23.60 22.69 10.01
N ALA A 130 -23.29 21.85 10.99
CA ALA A 130 -22.59 20.59 10.73
C ALA A 130 -23.50 19.59 9.99
N PRO A 131 -23.13 19.04 8.82
CA PRO A 131 -23.91 17.99 8.15
C PRO A 131 -24.12 16.75 9.03
N ALA A 132 -23.15 16.42 9.88
CA ALA A 132 -23.23 15.34 10.86
C ALA A 132 -24.30 15.58 11.95
N LEU A 133 -24.54 16.83 12.37
CA LEU A 133 -25.63 17.16 13.29
C LEU A 133 -26.99 16.93 12.61
N VAL A 134 -27.11 17.28 11.33
CA VAL A 134 -28.34 17.09 10.57
C VAL A 134 -28.67 15.60 10.38
N ASP A 135 -27.66 14.76 10.13
CA ASP A 135 -27.82 13.30 10.08
C ASP A 135 -28.22 12.72 11.45
N LEU A 136 -27.53 13.10 12.54
CA LEU A 136 -27.90 12.73 13.92
C LEU A 136 -29.38 13.02 14.20
N LEU A 137 -29.85 14.24 13.92
CA LEU A 137 -31.22 14.67 14.14
C LEU A 137 -32.23 13.87 13.29
N GLN A 138 -31.90 13.59 12.03
CA GLN A 138 -32.72 12.78 11.12
C GLN A 138 -32.83 11.33 11.62
N ARG A 139 -31.74 10.72 12.11
CA ARG A 139 -31.75 9.38 12.71
C ARG A 139 -32.53 9.31 14.02
N ILE A 140 -32.39 10.30 14.90
CA ILE A 140 -33.18 10.39 16.15
C ILE A 140 -34.67 10.39 15.82
N ARG A 141 -35.09 11.22 14.84
CA ARG A 141 -36.50 11.30 14.40
C ARG A 141 -37.01 9.98 13.84
N ASP A 142 -36.24 9.34 12.96
CA ASP A 142 -36.64 8.09 12.32
C ASP A 142 -36.71 6.92 13.31
N ARG A 143 -35.83 6.88 14.31
CA ARG A 143 -35.83 5.85 15.36
C ARG A 143 -36.86 6.09 16.47
N ALA A 144 -37.32 7.33 16.66
CA ALA A 144 -38.42 7.69 17.55
C ALA A 144 -39.81 7.44 16.94
N GLY A 145 -39.93 7.47 15.60
CA GLY A 145 -41.22 7.46 14.89
C GLY A 145 -42.10 8.67 15.18
N ARG A 146 -41.55 9.74 15.77
CA ARG A 146 -42.26 10.94 16.24
C ARG A 146 -41.55 12.21 15.75
N ALA A 147 -42.29 13.32 15.73
CA ALA A 147 -41.72 14.61 15.40
C ALA A 147 -40.69 15.06 16.47
N VAL A 148 -39.44 15.24 16.03
CA VAL A 148 -38.40 15.96 16.77
C VAL A 148 -38.57 17.45 16.46
N ARG A 149 -38.66 18.27 17.51
CA ARG A 149 -38.70 19.73 17.44
C ARG A 149 -37.38 20.29 17.95
N ILE A 150 -36.69 21.07 17.13
CA ILE A 150 -35.49 21.82 17.54
C ILE A 150 -35.94 23.07 18.30
N THR A 151 -35.38 23.30 19.49
CA THR A 151 -35.64 24.49 20.32
C THR A 151 -34.47 25.49 20.29
N SER A 152 -33.25 25.02 19.99
CA SER A 152 -32.11 25.87 19.64
C SER A 152 -31.14 25.11 18.74
N GLY A 153 -30.93 25.60 17.52
CA GLY A 153 -29.81 25.18 16.65
C GLY A 153 -28.56 26.01 16.90
N TYR A 154 -27.91 26.46 15.82
CA TYR A 154 -26.78 27.40 15.84
C TYR A 154 -27.13 28.72 16.55
N ARG A 155 -26.13 29.34 17.18
CA ARG A 155 -26.18 30.74 17.66
C ARG A 155 -24.83 31.40 17.51
N SER A 156 -24.80 32.68 17.13
CA SER A 156 -23.56 33.46 17.06
C SER A 156 -22.91 33.58 18.45
N TRP A 157 -21.59 33.81 18.49
CA TRP A 157 -20.86 34.00 19.75
C TRP A 157 -21.36 35.23 20.53
N LYS A 158 -21.69 36.34 19.84
CA LYS A 158 -22.38 37.49 20.45
C LYS A 158 -23.71 37.08 21.08
N ARG A 159 -24.54 36.30 20.38
CA ARG A 159 -25.83 35.80 20.90
C ARG A 159 -25.64 34.84 22.09
N ASN A 160 -24.58 34.02 22.09
CA ASN A 160 -24.17 33.21 23.24
C ASN A 160 -23.81 34.10 24.44
N GLY A 161 -23.09 35.21 24.23
CA GLY A 161 -22.87 36.25 25.24
C GLY A 161 -24.17 36.79 25.86
N VAL A 162 -25.14 37.19 25.02
CA VAL A 162 -26.45 37.69 25.49
C VAL A 162 -27.21 36.63 26.30
N VAL A 163 -27.22 35.37 25.85
CA VAL A 163 -27.88 34.26 26.57
C VAL A 163 -27.24 34.02 27.93
N TYR A 164 -25.90 34.06 28.04
CA TYR A 164 -25.21 33.83 29.30
C TYR A 164 -25.25 35.03 30.26
N LYS A 165 -25.31 36.28 29.75
CA LYS A 165 -25.58 37.47 30.57
C LYS A 165 -26.92 37.36 31.31
N GLY A 166 -27.96 36.83 30.64
CA GLY A 166 -29.26 36.52 31.25
C GLY A 166 -29.25 35.43 32.33
N TYR A 167 -28.12 34.76 32.56
CA TYR A 167 -27.92 33.80 33.66
C TYR A 167 -26.85 34.27 34.66
N GLY A 168 -26.42 35.53 34.61
CA GLY A 168 -25.39 36.10 35.49
C GLY A 168 -24.01 35.43 35.35
N LYS A 169 -23.68 34.90 34.16
CA LYS A 169 -22.49 34.05 33.96
C LYS A 169 -21.71 34.42 32.69
N PRO A 170 -20.39 34.15 32.64
CA PRO A 170 -19.61 34.32 31.42
C PRO A 170 -20.04 33.32 30.32
N PRO A 171 -19.97 33.68 29.03
CA PRO A 171 -20.28 32.79 27.93
C PRO A 171 -19.32 31.61 27.84
N THR A 172 -19.87 30.40 27.74
CA THR A 172 -19.07 29.17 27.58
C THR A 172 -18.73 28.89 26.10
N LEU A 173 -17.66 28.11 25.86
CA LEU A 173 -17.17 27.66 24.54
C LEU A 173 -18.14 26.66 23.85
N SER A 174 -19.38 27.06 23.66
CA SER A 174 -20.49 26.16 23.35
C SER A 174 -20.48 25.65 21.91
N ARG A 175 -20.77 24.36 21.71
CA ARG A 175 -20.82 23.68 20.41
C ARG A 175 -21.92 24.20 19.47
N HIS A 176 -22.89 24.96 19.97
CA HIS A 176 -23.84 25.69 19.11
C HIS A 176 -23.18 26.85 18.33
N CYS A 177 -22.15 27.48 18.88
CA CYS A 177 -21.37 28.53 18.20
C CYS A 177 -20.53 27.95 17.04
N SER A 178 -20.27 26.64 17.10
CA SER A 178 -19.58 25.84 16.09
C SER A 178 -20.53 25.14 15.11
N GLY A 179 -21.85 25.30 15.26
CA GLY A 179 -22.84 24.61 14.40
C GLY A 179 -22.97 23.09 14.65
N GLN A 180 -22.39 22.56 15.73
CA GLN A 180 -22.31 21.12 16.03
C GLN A 180 -23.37 20.62 17.01
N ALA A 181 -24.19 21.50 17.59
CA ALA A 181 -25.16 21.18 18.64
C ALA A 181 -26.59 21.64 18.33
N ALA A 182 -27.57 20.88 18.83
CA ALA A 182 -28.96 21.27 18.88
C ALA A 182 -29.64 20.84 20.20
N ASP A 183 -30.49 21.72 20.74
CA ASP A 183 -31.42 21.38 21.81
C ASP A 183 -32.74 20.90 21.17
N ILE A 184 -33.24 19.74 21.60
CA ILE A 184 -34.40 19.06 21.00
C ILE A 184 -35.43 18.56 22.00
N ARG A 185 -36.70 18.57 21.58
CA ARG A 185 -37.85 17.92 22.25
C ARG A 185 -38.51 16.90 21.34
N ILE A 186 -39.03 15.83 21.93
CA ILE A 186 -39.89 14.84 21.26
C ILE A 186 -41.13 14.66 22.13
N SER A 187 -42.32 14.81 21.56
CA SER A 187 -43.56 14.74 22.36
C SER A 187 -43.71 13.37 23.03
N GLY A 188 -43.93 13.36 24.35
CA GLY A 188 -44.02 12.17 25.18
C GLY A 188 -42.69 11.45 25.47
N TYR A 189 -41.53 12.13 25.33
CA TYR A 189 -40.23 11.62 25.76
C TYR A 189 -39.60 12.58 26.78
N SER A 190 -39.05 12.05 27.86
CA SER A 190 -38.14 12.77 28.75
C SER A 190 -36.77 13.02 28.11
N GLY A 191 -36.03 13.99 28.62
CA GLY A 191 -34.65 14.25 28.21
C GLY A 191 -33.72 13.04 28.36
N MET A 192 -33.98 12.17 29.35
CA MET A 192 -33.26 10.90 29.51
C MET A 192 -33.54 9.93 28.34
N GLN A 193 -34.81 9.78 27.95
CA GLN A 193 -35.18 8.93 26.80
C GLN A 193 -34.59 9.47 25.49
N ILE A 194 -34.58 10.80 25.30
CA ILE A 194 -33.94 11.43 24.12
C ILE A 194 -32.41 11.23 24.13
N ALA A 195 -31.75 11.36 25.29
CA ALA A 195 -30.31 11.13 25.41
C ALA A 195 -29.91 9.66 25.16
N LYS A 196 -30.68 8.70 25.70
CA LYS A 196 -30.50 7.25 25.41
C LYS A 196 -30.72 6.96 23.92
N LEU A 197 -31.77 7.53 23.33
CA LEU A 197 -32.07 7.43 21.90
C LEU A 197 -30.94 7.98 21.02
N ALA A 198 -30.31 9.09 21.41
CA ALA A 198 -29.16 9.65 20.70
C ALA A 198 -27.94 8.71 20.72
N ILE A 199 -27.64 8.08 21.87
CA ILE A 199 -26.61 7.03 21.99
C ILE A 199 -26.98 5.80 21.14
N ASP A 200 -28.26 5.46 21.05
CA ASP A 200 -28.77 4.31 20.28
C ASP A 200 -28.57 4.47 18.77
N VAL A 201 -28.63 5.69 18.23
CA VAL A 201 -28.50 5.97 16.78
C VAL A 201 -27.12 6.48 16.33
N TRP A 202 -26.33 7.02 17.26
CA TRP A 202 -25.01 7.61 16.99
C TRP A 202 -23.84 6.87 17.63
N GLY A 203 -24.12 6.04 18.65
CA GLY A 203 -23.11 5.32 19.41
C GLY A 203 -22.57 6.08 20.64
N PRO A 204 -21.62 5.46 21.37
CA PRO A 204 -21.14 5.94 22.69
C PRO A 204 -20.15 7.11 22.63
N THR A 205 -20.08 7.84 21.52
CA THR A 205 -19.18 8.98 21.24
C THR A 205 -19.99 10.15 20.70
N ILE A 206 -20.68 10.83 21.62
CA ILE A 206 -21.61 11.93 21.40
C ILE A 206 -21.55 12.86 22.64
N GLY A 207 -22.03 14.09 22.53
CA GLY A 207 -22.35 14.93 23.69
C GLY A 207 -23.85 14.93 23.97
N VAL A 208 -24.25 14.70 25.23
CA VAL A 208 -25.67 14.74 25.64
C VAL A 208 -25.89 15.53 26.94
N GLY A 209 -26.77 16.53 26.89
CA GLY A 209 -27.22 17.28 28.06
C GLY A 209 -28.66 16.93 28.41
N ILE A 210 -28.91 16.33 29.57
CA ILE A 210 -30.22 15.81 29.96
C ILE A 210 -31.06 16.91 30.65
N GLY A 211 -32.13 17.37 29.99
CA GLY A 211 -33.17 18.20 30.61
C GLY A 211 -34.35 17.36 31.10
N GLY A 212 -35.44 18.03 31.50
CA GLY A 212 -36.70 17.36 31.89
C GLY A 212 -37.43 16.74 30.68
N ASP A 213 -37.94 17.60 29.79
CA ASP A 213 -38.67 17.21 28.56
C ASP A 213 -37.86 17.42 27.27
N TYR A 214 -36.58 17.79 27.41
CA TYR A 214 -35.67 18.09 26.31
C TYR A 214 -34.29 17.50 26.54
N ALA A 215 -33.54 17.31 25.46
CA ALA A 215 -32.11 17.01 25.54
C ALA A 215 -31.32 17.92 24.60
N HIS A 216 -30.14 18.31 25.05
CA HIS A 216 -29.06 18.79 24.19
C HIS A 216 -28.40 17.58 23.53
N VAL A 217 -28.15 17.64 22.23
CA VAL A 217 -27.36 16.65 21.48
C VAL A 217 -26.33 17.36 20.61
N ASP A 218 -25.07 16.90 20.64
CA ASP A 218 -24.01 17.47 19.81
C ASP A 218 -22.97 16.45 19.32
N VAL A 219 -22.46 16.70 18.12
CA VAL A 219 -21.48 15.83 17.44
C VAL A 219 -20.05 16.23 17.83
N ARG A 220 -19.41 15.39 18.66
CA ARG A 220 -18.06 15.63 19.20
C ARG A 220 -17.22 14.33 19.24
N PRO A 221 -15.88 14.40 19.08
CA PRO A 221 -15.00 13.22 19.02
C PRO A 221 -14.76 12.52 20.37
N ARG A 222 -15.39 12.98 21.46
CA ARG A 222 -15.26 12.40 22.80
C ARG A 222 -16.61 12.40 23.49
N TRP A 223 -16.93 11.33 24.22
CA TRP A 223 -18.09 11.27 25.10
C TRP A 223 -18.09 12.44 26.09
N SER A 224 -19.24 13.09 26.25
CA SER A 224 -19.45 14.12 27.26
C SER A 224 -20.91 14.16 27.65
N ARG A 225 -21.17 14.51 28.91
CA ARG A 225 -22.51 14.46 29.47
C ARG A 225 -22.67 15.45 30.62
N TRP A 226 -23.87 16.00 30.75
CA TRP A 226 -24.29 16.84 31.86
C TRP A 226 -25.81 16.75 32.00
N THR A 227 -26.37 17.41 33.00
CA THR A 227 -27.83 17.57 33.11
C THR A 227 -28.17 19.02 33.44
N TYR A 228 -29.42 19.38 33.21
CA TYR A 228 -30.03 20.64 33.65
C TYR A 228 -30.92 20.43 34.88
N LEU A 229 -30.87 19.23 35.49
CA LEU A 229 -31.60 18.87 36.70
C LEU A 229 -30.81 19.32 37.94
N LYS A 230 -31.49 19.47 39.07
CA LYS A 230 -30.89 19.83 40.37
C LYS A 230 -30.87 18.63 41.33
N GLY A 231 -30.15 18.77 42.44
CA GLY A 231 -30.19 17.84 43.58
C GLY A 231 -29.89 16.39 43.21
N GLU A 232 -30.69 15.46 43.75
CA GLU A 232 -30.48 14.02 43.53
C GLU A 232 -30.87 13.56 42.12
N ALA A 233 -31.86 14.19 41.48
CA ALA A 233 -32.27 13.86 40.11
C ALA A 233 -31.10 14.01 39.12
N ASN A 234 -30.24 15.02 39.31
CA ASN A 234 -28.98 15.14 38.58
C ASN A 234 -28.07 13.90 38.77
N ARG A 235 -27.86 13.46 40.02
CA ARG A 235 -27.02 12.29 40.33
C ARG A 235 -27.59 10.99 39.74
N ARG A 236 -28.90 10.76 39.86
CA ARG A 236 -29.58 9.58 39.30
C ARG A 236 -29.46 9.55 37.77
N ALA A 237 -29.81 10.64 37.09
CA ALA A 237 -29.65 10.76 35.64
C ALA A 237 -28.18 10.62 35.19
N ILE A 238 -27.24 11.12 35.99
CA ILE A 238 -25.80 10.94 35.76
C ILE A 238 -25.38 9.48 35.88
N ALA A 239 -25.83 8.72 36.88
CA ALA A 239 -25.53 7.29 36.97
C ALA A 239 -26.15 6.50 35.80
N GLU A 240 -27.43 6.76 35.52
CA GLU A 240 -28.24 6.03 34.54
C GLU A 240 -27.69 6.11 33.10
N ILE A 241 -27.30 7.29 32.63
CA ILE A 241 -26.84 7.46 31.24
C ILE A 241 -25.46 6.83 30.99
N ASP A 242 -24.56 6.85 31.98
CA ASP A 242 -23.24 6.18 31.86
C ASP A 242 -23.39 4.66 32.01
N ALA A 243 -24.29 4.18 32.88
CA ALA A 243 -24.60 2.75 32.97
C ALA A 243 -25.19 2.23 31.65
N TYR A 244 -26.14 2.96 31.05
CA TYR A 244 -26.71 2.64 29.75
C TYR A 244 -25.64 2.60 28.65
N ARG A 245 -24.77 3.62 28.61
CA ARG A 245 -23.65 3.68 27.66
C ARG A 245 -22.62 2.56 27.88
N ALA A 246 -22.30 2.22 29.13
CA ALA A 246 -21.38 1.14 29.46
C ALA A 246 -21.94 -0.22 29.03
N ALA A 247 -23.23 -0.48 29.31
CA ALA A 247 -23.91 -1.70 28.87
C ALA A 247 -24.01 -1.77 27.33
N LYS A 248 -24.23 -0.65 26.63
CA LYS A 248 -24.18 -0.55 25.17
C LYS A 248 -22.78 -0.86 24.62
N LYS A 249 -21.72 -0.31 25.24
CA LYS A 249 -20.31 -0.59 24.87
C LYS A 249 -19.91 -2.05 25.14
N ALA A 250 -20.47 -2.67 26.18
CA ALA A 250 -20.23 -4.06 26.55
C ALA A 250 -21.11 -5.08 25.80
N GLY A 251 -21.98 -4.63 24.89
CA GLY A 251 -22.91 -5.51 24.16
C GLY A 251 -23.99 -6.18 25.03
N LYS A 252 -24.16 -5.76 26.29
CA LYS A 252 -25.04 -6.42 27.28
C LYS A 252 -26.51 -5.95 27.25
N LEU A 253 -26.84 -4.94 26.46
CA LEU A 253 -28.24 -4.54 26.25
C LEU A 253 -28.86 -5.41 25.14
N PRO A 254 -30.05 -6.02 25.35
CA PRO A 254 -30.73 -6.75 24.30
C PRO A 254 -31.05 -5.82 23.11
N GLN A 255 -31.07 -6.38 21.90
CA GLN A 255 -31.62 -5.69 20.74
C GLN A 255 -33.08 -5.34 21.05
N PRO A 256 -33.51 -4.07 20.92
CA PRO A 256 -34.86 -3.66 21.29
C PRO A 256 -35.89 -4.40 20.42
N VAL A 257 -36.79 -5.13 21.08
CA VAL A 257 -37.90 -5.84 20.44
C VAL A 257 -38.70 -4.84 19.59
N PRO A 258 -39.09 -5.18 18.34
CA PRO A 258 -39.86 -4.28 17.49
C PRO A 258 -41.26 -4.06 18.08
N VAL A 259 -41.46 -2.90 18.71
CA VAL A 259 -42.79 -2.46 19.17
C VAL A 259 -43.71 -2.30 17.95
N PRO A 260 -44.98 -2.77 18.00
CA PRO A 260 -45.90 -2.67 16.88
C PRO A 260 -46.07 -1.22 16.39
N VAL A 261 -46.05 -1.03 15.07
CA VAL A 261 -46.25 0.28 14.45
C VAL A 261 -47.76 0.59 14.41
N PRO A 262 -48.24 1.68 15.06
CA PRO A 262 -49.64 2.08 14.97
C PRO A 262 -50.00 2.48 13.52
N PRO A 263 -51.29 2.39 13.12
CA PRO A 263 -51.68 2.41 11.71
C PRO A 263 -51.27 3.69 10.98
N VAL A 264 -50.42 3.52 9.97
CA VAL A 264 -50.15 4.52 8.93
C VAL A 264 -51.41 4.65 8.06
N PRO A 265 -51.75 5.84 7.51
CA PRO A 265 -53.01 6.06 6.80
C PRO A 265 -53.31 5.08 5.66
N VAL A 266 -54.61 4.94 5.38
CA VAL A 266 -55.25 4.01 4.43
C VAL A 266 -54.37 3.70 3.21
N PRO A 267 -54.12 2.43 2.88
CA PRO A 267 -53.26 2.07 1.77
C PRO A 267 -53.81 2.62 0.45
N ILE A 268 -52.94 3.21 -0.37
CA ILE A 268 -53.19 3.35 -1.80
C ILE A 268 -53.46 1.92 -2.32
N VAL A 269 -54.61 1.76 -2.99
CA VAL A 269 -55.16 0.45 -3.37
C VAL A 269 -54.07 -0.43 -4.02
N PRO A 270 -53.90 -1.69 -3.58
CA PRO A 270 -52.99 -2.61 -4.25
C PRO A 270 -53.40 -2.74 -5.71
N VAL A 271 -52.57 -2.23 -6.63
CA VAL A 271 -52.71 -2.53 -8.05
C VAL A 271 -52.70 -4.06 -8.18
N PRO A 272 -53.71 -4.68 -8.80
CA PRO A 272 -53.78 -6.14 -8.87
C PRO A 272 -52.51 -6.70 -9.51
N ILE A 273 -51.98 -7.77 -8.93
CA ILE A 273 -50.85 -8.50 -9.51
C ILE A 273 -51.36 -9.18 -10.77
N VAL A 274 -51.22 -8.49 -11.91
CA VAL A 274 -51.45 -9.06 -13.24
C VAL A 274 -50.36 -10.11 -13.46
N PRO A 275 -50.71 -11.40 -13.65
CA PRO A 275 -49.71 -12.45 -13.81
C PRO A 275 -48.74 -12.12 -14.96
N GLY A 276 -47.44 -12.07 -14.65
CA GLY A 276 -46.39 -11.72 -15.60
C GLY A 276 -46.06 -10.22 -15.74
N ALA A 277 -46.72 -9.30 -15.05
CA ALA A 277 -46.42 -7.86 -15.12
C ALA A 277 -46.10 -7.23 -13.76
N THR A 278 -45.15 -6.29 -13.75
CA THR A 278 -44.76 -5.54 -12.55
C THR A 278 -44.38 -4.09 -12.88
N GLY A 279 -44.70 -3.18 -11.97
CA GLY A 279 -44.26 -1.78 -12.06
C GLY A 279 -42.78 -1.62 -11.67
N ALA A 280 -42.20 -0.47 -12.00
CA ALA A 280 -40.84 -0.14 -11.57
C ALA A 280 -40.74 -0.13 -10.03
N GLY A 281 -39.66 -0.66 -9.48
CA GLY A 281 -39.54 -0.87 -8.04
C GLY A 281 -38.16 -1.31 -7.59
N GLY A 282 -38.09 -1.78 -6.34
CA GLY A 282 -36.86 -2.27 -5.73
C GLY A 282 -37.11 -3.08 -4.46
N LEU A 283 -36.09 -3.79 -4.02
CA LEU A 283 -36.11 -4.64 -2.83
C LEU A 283 -34.80 -4.48 -2.05
N VAL A 284 -34.91 -4.11 -0.77
CA VAL A 284 -33.75 -4.02 0.15
C VAL A 284 -33.64 -5.33 0.92
N ILE A 285 -32.64 -6.13 0.59
CA ILE A 285 -32.37 -7.42 1.23
C ILE A 285 -31.38 -7.18 2.37
N ARG A 286 -31.90 -7.16 3.61
CA ARG A 286 -31.10 -6.80 4.80
C ARG A 286 -29.95 -7.77 5.05
N ARG A 287 -30.15 -9.07 4.81
CA ARG A 287 -29.16 -10.14 4.98
C ARG A 287 -29.10 -11.03 3.73
N SER A 288 -27.91 -11.34 3.24
CA SER A 288 -27.70 -12.29 2.14
C SER A 288 -26.73 -13.40 2.57
N PRO A 289 -27.10 -14.70 2.50
CA PRO A 289 -26.21 -15.80 2.88
C PRO A 289 -24.88 -15.79 2.12
N LEU A 290 -24.88 -15.39 0.85
CA LEU A 290 -23.68 -15.30 0.01
C LEU A 290 -22.72 -14.18 0.41
N LEU A 291 -23.21 -13.17 1.15
CA LEU A 291 -22.46 -12.00 1.61
C LEU A 291 -22.35 -11.96 3.15
N ALA A 292 -22.76 -13.02 3.85
CA ALA A 292 -22.81 -13.05 5.31
C ALA A 292 -21.43 -12.93 5.98
N SER A 293 -20.36 -13.29 5.26
CA SER A 293 -18.96 -13.11 5.69
C SER A 293 -18.41 -11.70 5.45
N HIS A 294 -19.07 -10.87 4.64
CA HIS A 294 -18.61 -9.51 4.37
C HIS A 294 -18.85 -8.61 5.59
N ARG A 295 -17.80 -7.96 6.09
CA ARG A 295 -17.84 -6.97 7.17
C ARG A 295 -18.42 -5.64 6.68
N GLY A 296 -19.06 -4.88 7.56
CA GLY A 296 -19.71 -3.59 7.23
C GLY A 296 -21.16 -3.53 7.72
N THR A 297 -21.88 -2.48 7.32
CA THR A 297 -23.24 -2.21 7.83
C THR A 297 -24.32 -2.63 6.82
N HIS A 298 -25.31 -3.41 7.29
CA HIS A 298 -26.49 -3.81 6.50
C HIS A 298 -27.25 -2.58 5.93
N PRO A 299 -27.94 -2.68 4.77
CA PRO A 299 -28.32 -3.91 4.05
C PRO A 299 -27.21 -4.53 3.21
N ASP A 300 -27.28 -5.85 3.00
CA ASP A 300 -26.28 -6.62 2.26
C ASP A 300 -26.46 -6.55 0.74
N LEU A 301 -27.69 -6.38 0.26
CA LEU A 301 -28.01 -6.44 -1.16
C LEU A 301 -29.23 -5.57 -1.46
N ILE A 302 -29.18 -4.82 -2.55
CA ILE A 302 -30.31 -4.03 -3.06
C ILE A 302 -30.57 -4.44 -4.49
N LEU A 303 -31.85 -4.70 -4.79
CA LEU A 303 -32.34 -4.95 -6.13
C LEU A 303 -33.19 -3.77 -6.60
N GLY A 304 -33.12 -3.44 -7.87
CA GLY A 304 -33.99 -2.45 -8.53
C GLY A 304 -34.43 -2.93 -9.90
N TRP A 305 -35.60 -2.51 -10.38
CA TRP A 305 -36.10 -2.91 -11.69
C TRP A 305 -37.01 -1.84 -12.30
N ASN A 306 -37.06 -1.79 -13.63
CA ASN A 306 -38.02 -0.97 -14.38
C ASN A 306 -39.36 -1.70 -14.55
N ALA A 307 -40.38 -0.98 -15.00
CA ALA A 307 -41.68 -1.58 -15.31
C ALA A 307 -41.53 -2.56 -16.48
N MET A 308 -42.12 -3.74 -16.36
CA MET A 308 -42.04 -4.80 -17.38
C MET A 308 -43.29 -5.68 -17.36
N SER A 309 -43.67 -6.17 -18.54
CA SER A 309 -44.82 -7.05 -18.74
C SER A 309 -44.41 -8.20 -19.65
N SER A 310 -44.60 -9.43 -19.19
CA SER A 310 -44.23 -10.69 -19.85
C SER A 310 -42.84 -10.66 -20.53
N PRO A 311 -41.76 -10.29 -19.80
CA PRO A 311 -40.42 -10.17 -20.38
C PRO A 311 -39.91 -11.53 -20.89
N THR A 312 -39.45 -11.57 -22.15
CA THR A 312 -38.85 -12.78 -22.74
C THR A 312 -37.44 -13.06 -22.20
N ALA A 313 -36.75 -12.02 -21.72
CA ALA A 313 -35.52 -12.09 -20.94
C ALA A 313 -35.37 -10.81 -20.10
N ILE A 314 -34.62 -10.86 -19.00
CA ILE A 314 -34.32 -9.70 -18.14
C ILE A 314 -32.81 -9.46 -18.13
N ASP A 315 -32.38 -8.31 -18.63
CA ASP A 315 -30.97 -7.90 -18.57
C ASP A 315 -30.56 -7.66 -17.09
N VAL A 316 -29.34 -8.02 -16.71
CA VAL A 316 -28.84 -7.91 -15.34
C VAL A 316 -27.70 -6.92 -15.27
N VAL A 317 -27.78 -5.96 -14.33
CA VAL A 317 -26.71 -4.98 -14.08
C VAL A 317 -26.16 -5.17 -12.68
N VAL A 318 -24.87 -5.48 -12.54
CA VAL A 318 -24.21 -5.57 -11.23
C VAL A 318 -23.31 -4.35 -11.01
N HIS A 319 -23.36 -3.73 -9.81
CA HIS A 319 -22.53 -2.57 -9.48
C HIS A 319 -21.54 -2.85 -8.34
N LEU A 320 -20.24 -2.67 -8.62
CA LEU A 320 -19.15 -2.90 -7.66
C LEU A 320 -18.58 -1.56 -7.18
N HIS A 321 -18.78 -1.24 -5.90
CA HIS A 321 -18.31 -0.01 -5.26
C HIS A 321 -16.97 -0.22 -4.53
N GLY A 322 -16.00 0.69 -4.67
CA GLY A 322 -14.67 0.50 -4.07
C GLY A 322 -14.40 1.14 -2.71
N PHE A 323 -15.00 2.30 -2.43
CA PHE A 323 -14.68 3.10 -1.25
C PHE A 323 -15.91 3.80 -0.68
N SER A 324 -15.87 4.17 0.61
CA SER A 324 -16.93 4.91 1.29
C SER A 324 -16.42 5.97 2.24
N ALA A 325 -17.01 7.16 2.22
CA ALA A 325 -16.63 8.24 3.13
C ALA A 325 -16.89 7.85 4.60
N SER A 326 -17.97 7.11 4.84
CA SER A 326 -18.38 6.60 6.15
C SER A 326 -17.61 5.34 6.63
N GLY A 327 -16.61 4.85 5.88
CA GLY A 327 -15.86 3.64 6.24
C GLY A 327 -16.78 2.45 6.52
N ALA A 328 -16.54 1.74 7.63
CA ALA A 328 -17.34 0.58 8.06
C ALA A 328 -18.85 0.87 8.24
N ALA A 329 -19.22 2.13 8.48
CA ALA A 329 -20.59 2.58 8.66
C ALA A 329 -21.34 2.85 7.34
N MET A 330 -20.72 2.56 6.19
CA MET A 330 -21.38 2.64 4.87
C MET A 330 -22.71 1.91 4.86
N ARG A 331 -23.75 2.60 4.40
CA ARG A 331 -25.06 2.03 4.14
C ARG A 331 -25.35 2.03 2.65
N LEU A 332 -25.65 0.83 2.13
CA LEU A 332 -25.81 0.61 0.71
C LEU A 332 -27.01 1.38 0.13
N ASP A 333 -28.06 1.55 0.92
CA ASP A 333 -29.31 2.21 0.54
C ASP A 333 -29.24 3.74 0.59
N THR A 334 -28.48 4.31 1.53
CA THR A 334 -28.38 5.76 1.71
C THR A 334 -27.12 6.38 1.09
N GLU A 335 -26.00 5.66 1.03
CA GLU A 335 -24.71 6.19 0.53
C GLU A 335 -24.38 5.70 -0.89
N LYS A 336 -24.69 4.44 -1.25
CA LYS A 336 -24.26 3.86 -2.55
C LYS A 336 -25.32 3.88 -3.63
N LEU A 337 -26.55 3.48 -3.33
CA LEU A 337 -27.63 3.50 -4.32
C LEU A 337 -27.78 4.86 -5.03
N PRO A 338 -27.76 6.04 -4.35
CA PRO A 338 -27.96 7.34 -4.99
C PRO A 338 -26.81 7.81 -5.90
N VAL A 339 -25.63 7.18 -5.82
CA VAL A 339 -24.44 7.54 -6.62
C VAL A 339 -23.98 6.44 -7.58
N SER A 340 -24.56 5.23 -7.48
CA SER A 340 -24.21 4.03 -8.25
C SER A 340 -24.41 4.12 -9.77
N GLY A 341 -25.20 5.07 -10.26
CA GLY A 341 -25.59 5.15 -11.66
C GLY A 341 -26.67 4.15 -12.11
N LEU A 342 -27.20 3.31 -11.20
CA LEU A 342 -28.23 2.30 -11.48
C LEU A 342 -29.65 2.86 -11.75
N GLY A 343 -29.75 4.09 -12.26
CA GLY A 343 -31.02 4.76 -12.56
C GLY A 343 -31.63 4.27 -13.87
N LEU A 344 -32.71 3.50 -13.80
CA LEU A 344 -33.36 2.86 -14.97
C LEU A 344 -34.38 3.76 -15.71
N GLY A 345 -34.49 5.06 -15.41
CA GLY A 345 -35.52 5.94 -16.00
C GLY A 345 -35.42 6.10 -17.53
N SER A 346 -34.23 5.89 -18.09
CA SER A 346 -33.89 5.86 -19.52
C SER A 346 -33.97 4.47 -20.15
N ARG A 347 -34.19 3.40 -19.36
CA ARG A 347 -34.07 2.00 -19.81
C ARG A 347 -35.43 1.44 -20.22
N ALA A 348 -35.63 1.26 -21.54
CA ALA A 348 -36.83 0.62 -22.08
C ALA A 348 -36.83 -0.92 -22.01
N ARG A 349 -35.65 -1.57 -21.96
CA ARG A 349 -35.54 -3.05 -21.90
C ARG A 349 -35.74 -3.57 -20.47
N PRO A 350 -36.47 -4.67 -20.23
CA PRO A 350 -36.61 -5.28 -18.90
C PRO A 350 -35.25 -5.53 -18.25
N THR A 351 -35.01 -4.91 -17.10
CA THR A 351 -33.68 -4.86 -16.46
C THR A 351 -33.78 -5.00 -14.94
N LEU A 352 -32.95 -5.88 -14.36
CA LEU A 352 -32.76 -6.07 -12.92
C LEU A 352 -31.37 -5.55 -12.52
N THR A 353 -31.34 -4.50 -11.70
CA THR A 353 -30.09 -3.99 -11.10
C THR A 353 -29.82 -4.70 -9.77
N ILE A 354 -28.54 -4.95 -9.50
CA ILE A 354 -28.02 -5.68 -8.35
C ILE A 354 -26.86 -4.86 -7.77
N LEU A 355 -27.08 -4.29 -6.59
CA LEU A 355 -26.06 -3.59 -5.81
C LEU A 355 -25.73 -4.43 -4.57
N PRO A 356 -24.66 -5.24 -4.59
CA PRO A 356 -24.16 -5.96 -3.41
C PRO A 356 -23.31 -5.07 -2.50
N ARG A 357 -23.32 -5.36 -1.20
CA ARG A 357 -22.42 -4.78 -0.20
C ARG A 357 -21.06 -5.48 -0.24
N GLY A 358 -20.00 -4.73 -0.43
CA GLY A 358 -18.63 -5.25 -0.30
C GLY A 358 -18.26 -5.64 1.15
N ASP A 359 -17.18 -6.39 1.28
CA ASP A 359 -16.46 -6.58 2.55
C ASP A 359 -15.65 -5.32 2.88
N TYR A 360 -15.92 -4.73 4.05
CA TYR A 360 -15.13 -3.64 4.58
C TYR A 360 -13.78 -4.16 5.09
N PHE A 361 -12.70 -3.76 4.42
CA PHE A 361 -11.33 -3.97 4.89
C PHE A 361 -10.65 -2.65 5.31
N GLY A 362 -11.18 -1.49 4.92
CA GLY A 362 -10.68 -0.16 5.25
C GLY A 362 -9.43 0.23 4.45
N GLY A 363 -8.37 -0.57 4.52
CA GLY A 363 -7.06 -0.25 3.95
C GLY A 363 -6.46 1.04 4.53
N ASP A 364 -5.43 1.57 3.87
CA ASP A 364 -4.67 2.74 4.35
C ASP A 364 -5.50 4.03 4.50
N SER A 365 -6.65 4.08 3.83
CA SER A 365 -7.60 5.21 3.89
C SER A 365 -8.69 5.04 4.95
N GLY A 366 -8.85 3.85 5.54
CA GLY A 366 -10.00 3.52 6.41
C GLY A 366 -11.36 3.51 5.70
N ARG A 367 -11.36 3.44 4.36
CA ARG A 367 -12.55 3.63 3.51
C ARG A 367 -12.80 2.50 2.49
N GLY A 368 -11.86 1.57 2.33
CA GLY A 368 -11.84 0.54 1.28
C GLY A 368 -12.82 -0.63 1.49
N TYR A 369 -13.38 -1.06 0.35
CA TYR A 369 -14.30 -2.19 0.19
C TYR A 369 -13.82 -3.11 -0.94
N ASP A 370 -13.94 -4.43 -0.75
CA ASP A 370 -13.64 -5.46 -1.76
C ASP A 370 -14.79 -6.48 -1.84
N PHE A 371 -14.74 -7.46 -2.75
CA PHE A 371 -15.82 -8.44 -2.93
C PHE A 371 -15.31 -9.91 -2.89
N PRO A 372 -14.62 -10.34 -1.82
CA PRO A 372 -14.00 -11.67 -1.74
C PRO A 372 -15.00 -12.83 -1.86
N ALA A 373 -16.27 -12.66 -1.52
CA ALA A 373 -17.29 -13.69 -1.70
C ALA A 373 -17.83 -13.80 -3.15
N LEU A 374 -17.45 -12.89 -4.06
CA LEU A 374 -17.92 -12.80 -5.46
C LEU A 374 -16.80 -12.93 -6.50
N THR A 375 -15.53 -12.67 -6.14
CA THR A 375 -14.39 -12.77 -7.06
C THR A 375 -13.95 -14.19 -7.44
N PRO A 376 -14.23 -15.28 -6.68
CA PRO A 376 -14.00 -16.65 -7.16
C PRO A 376 -15.00 -17.07 -8.26
N ALA A 377 -14.63 -18.09 -9.04
CA ALA A 377 -15.45 -18.59 -10.15
C ALA A 377 -16.87 -19.03 -9.72
N GLY A 378 -17.88 -18.73 -10.55
CA GLY A 378 -19.30 -19.08 -10.32
C GLY A 378 -19.99 -18.37 -9.15
N ARG A 379 -19.26 -17.61 -8.33
CA ARG A 379 -19.82 -16.90 -7.17
C ARG A 379 -20.72 -15.72 -7.55
N LEU A 380 -20.40 -15.05 -8.66
CA LEU A 380 -21.23 -14.00 -9.22
C LEU A 380 -22.56 -14.56 -9.75
N ASP A 381 -22.53 -15.70 -10.45
CA ASP A 381 -23.75 -16.36 -10.93
C ASP A 381 -24.66 -16.81 -9.77
N ALA A 382 -24.08 -17.29 -8.67
CA ALA A 382 -24.84 -17.59 -7.45
C ALA A 382 -25.54 -16.34 -6.86
N LEU A 383 -24.90 -15.17 -6.89
CA LEU A 383 -25.52 -13.90 -6.49
C LEU A 383 -26.66 -13.52 -7.44
N ILE A 384 -26.46 -13.67 -8.75
CA ILE A 384 -27.46 -13.36 -9.77
C ILE A 384 -28.68 -14.29 -9.65
N ALA A 385 -28.47 -15.60 -9.44
CA ALA A 385 -29.54 -16.57 -9.21
C ALA A 385 -30.34 -16.25 -7.93
N SER A 386 -29.65 -15.89 -6.84
CA SER A 386 -30.26 -15.44 -5.59
C SER A 386 -31.11 -14.16 -5.78
N ALA A 387 -30.61 -13.21 -6.56
CA ALA A 387 -31.33 -11.99 -6.93
C ALA A 387 -32.56 -12.27 -7.80
N PHE A 388 -32.47 -13.17 -8.78
CA PHE A 388 -33.61 -13.61 -9.58
C PHE A 388 -34.69 -14.29 -8.73
N ALA A 389 -34.30 -15.17 -7.80
CA ALA A 389 -35.24 -15.82 -6.88
C ALA A 389 -35.99 -14.79 -6.01
N ALA A 390 -35.26 -13.83 -5.43
CA ALA A 390 -35.85 -12.76 -4.62
C ALA A 390 -36.73 -11.79 -5.44
N PHE A 391 -36.35 -11.46 -6.68
CA PHE A 391 -37.17 -10.67 -7.61
C PHE A 391 -38.47 -11.41 -7.97
N THR A 392 -38.37 -12.69 -8.34
CA THR A 392 -39.51 -13.51 -8.76
C THR A 392 -40.50 -13.68 -7.61
N ALA A 393 -40.00 -13.99 -6.40
CA ALA A 393 -40.82 -14.08 -5.19
C ALA A 393 -41.46 -12.75 -4.78
N ARG A 394 -40.86 -11.61 -5.15
CA ARG A 394 -41.37 -10.27 -4.84
C ARG A 394 -42.39 -9.73 -5.85
N THR A 395 -42.35 -10.19 -7.10
CA THR A 395 -43.11 -9.60 -8.23
C THR A 395 -44.04 -10.56 -8.96
N GLY A 396 -43.83 -11.88 -8.85
CA GLY A 396 -44.50 -12.88 -9.68
C GLY A 396 -44.01 -12.93 -11.14
N VAL A 397 -42.97 -12.17 -11.49
CA VAL A 397 -42.38 -12.13 -12.84
C VAL A 397 -41.13 -13.00 -12.88
N GLY A 398 -41.10 -13.99 -13.77
CA GLY A 398 -39.95 -14.86 -14.01
C GLY A 398 -39.60 -14.92 -15.50
N ALA A 399 -38.31 -14.80 -15.82
CA ALA A 399 -37.77 -14.84 -17.18
C ALA A 399 -36.28 -15.24 -17.14
N PRO A 400 -35.70 -15.78 -18.23
CA PRO A 400 -34.27 -16.08 -18.30
C PRO A 400 -33.41 -14.80 -18.25
N ARG A 401 -32.13 -14.97 -17.88
CA ARG A 401 -31.13 -13.90 -17.92
C ARG A 401 -30.92 -13.42 -19.37
N GLY A 402 -31.09 -12.12 -19.59
CA GLY A 402 -30.68 -11.40 -20.79
C GLY A 402 -29.18 -11.06 -20.77
N ARG A 403 -28.83 -9.83 -21.17
CA ARG A 403 -27.43 -9.37 -21.13
C ARG A 403 -26.92 -9.31 -19.68
N LEU A 404 -25.68 -9.70 -19.44
CA LEU A 404 -24.97 -9.39 -18.20
C LEU A 404 -24.13 -8.11 -18.39
N ILE A 405 -24.46 -7.08 -17.62
CA ILE A 405 -23.77 -5.79 -17.59
C ILE A 405 -23.04 -5.67 -16.26
N LEU A 406 -21.72 -5.48 -16.29
CA LEU A 406 -20.94 -5.18 -15.09
C LEU A 406 -20.58 -3.70 -15.04
N THR A 407 -20.81 -3.07 -13.91
CA THR A 407 -20.45 -1.68 -13.66
C THR A 407 -19.56 -1.58 -12.42
N ALA A 408 -18.54 -0.73 -12.46
CA ALA A 408 -17.62 -0.56 -11.33
C ALA A 408 -17.28 0.91 -11.10
N HIS A 409 -17.22 1.32 -9.83
CA HIS A 409 -16.82 2.66 -9.42
C HIS A 409 -15.69 2.62 -8.39
N SER A 410 -14.71 3.51 -8.57
CA SER A 410 -13.56 3.63 -7.69
C SER A 410 -12.84 2.27 -7.53
N GLY A 411 -12.32 1.93 -6.35
CA GLY A 411 -11.67 0.62 -6.09
C GLY A 411 -12.45 -0.65 -6.48
N GLY A 412 -13.75 -0.57 -6.79
CA GLY A 412 -14.56 -1.70 -7.28
C GLY A 412 -14.07 -2.25 -8.62
N GLY A 413 -13.28 -1.48 -9.38
CA GLY A 413 -12.56 -1.94 -10.56
C GLY A 413 -11.60 -3.11 -10.29
N LYS A 414 -11.08 -3.25 -9.07
CA LYS A 414 -10.27 -4.42 -8.65
C LYS A 414 -11.09 -5.71 -8.71
N ALA A 415 -12.29 -5.70 -8.12
CA ALA A 415 -13.18 -6.85 -8.11
C ALA A 415 -13.72 -7.16 -9.52
N LEU A 416 -14.02 -6.13 -10.32
CA LEU A 416 -14.39 -6.28 -11.74
C LEU A 416 -13.30 -7.03 -12.53
N LEU A 417 -12.04 -6.60 -12.43
CA LEU A 417 -10.93 -7.25 -13.13
C LEU A 417 -10.70 -8.69 -12.65
N ALA A 418 -10.89 -8.98 -11.37
CA ALA A 418 -10.80 -10.34 -10.84
C ALA A 418 -11.91 -11.26 -11.40
N ILE A 419 -13.13 -10.74 -11.52
CA ILE A 419 -14.30 -11.44 -12.10
C ILE A 419 -14.11 -11.71 -13.59
N LEU A 420 -13.56 -10.76 -14.36
CA LEU A 420 -13.34 -10.88 -15.82
C LEU A 420 -12.33 -11.97 -16.24
N ASN A 421 -11.62 -12.57 -15.29
CA ASN A 421 -10.75 -13.72 -15.54
C ASN A 421 -11.53 -15.02 -15.78
N HIS A 422 -12.78 -15.13 -15.30
CA HIS A 422 -13.62 -16.34 -15.42
C HIS A 422 -15.04 -16.07 -15.88
N THR A 423 -15.60 -14.89 -15.60
CA THR A 423 -16.93 -14.47 -16.07
C THR A 423 -16.81 -13.64 -17.35
N ASP A 424 -17.67 -13.91 -18.34
CA ASP A 424 -17.71 -13.21 -19.63
C ASP A 424 -19.00 -12.38 -19.79
N PRO A 425 -19.08 -11.16 -19.23
CA PRO A 425 -20.23 -10.27 -19.39
C PRO A 425 -20.35 -9.73 -20.81
N ASP A 426 -21.52 -9.20 -21.15
CA ASP A 426 -21.85 -8.68 -22.48
C ASP A 426 -21.51 -7.20 -22.64
N GLU A 427 -21.65 -6.41 -21.58
CA GLU A 427 -21.32 -4.98 -21.55
C GLU A 427 -20.60 -4.63 -20.23
N VAL A 428 -19.59 -3.75 -20.28
CA VAL A 428 -18.81 -3.34 -19.10
C VAL A 428 -18.63 -1.82 -19.05
N PHE A 429 -19.08 -1.20 -17.95
CA PHE A 429 -18.92 0.24 -17.71
C PHE A 429 -18.03 0.51 -16.49
N VAL A 430 -17.06 1.39 -16.65
CA VAL A 430 -15.99 1.62 -15.67
C VAL A 430 -15.91 3.11 -15.35
N PHE A 431 -16.22 3.46 -14.11
CA PHE A 431 -16.31 4.84 -13.65
C PHE A 431 -15.13 5.13 -12.71
N ASP A 432 -14.08 5.69 -13.29
CA ASP A 432 -12.85 6.15 -12.61
C ASP A 432 -12.32 5.11 -11.59
N ALA A 433 -12.12 3.88 -12.08
CA ALA A 433 -11.94 2.68 -11.27
C ALA A 433 -10.65 1.87 -11.57
N LEU A 434 -9.87 2.27 -12.57
CA LEU A 434 -8.68 1.54 -13.05
C LEU A 434 -7.38 1.96 -12.32
N TYR A 435 -7.36 1.88 -11.00
CA TYR A 435 -6.14 2.14 -10.20
C TYR A 435 -5.00 1.14 -10.48
N GLN A 436 -5.35 -0.04 -10.98
CA GLN A 436 -4.45 -1.12 -11.38
C GLN A 436 -4.54 -1.38 -12.89
N ARG A 437 -3.50 -1.99 -13.47
CA ARG A 437 -3.46 -2.37 -14.91
C ARG A 437 -4.70 -3.18 -15.29
N ALA A 438 -5.38 -2.74 -16.35
CA ALA A 438 -6.68 -3.26 -16.76
C ALA A 438 -6.61 -4.51 -17.67
N THR A 439 -5.59 -5.36 -17.51
CA THR A 439 -5.26 -6.44 -18.46
C THR A 439 -6.44 -7.37 -18.73
N ALA A 440 -7.15 -7.83 -17.68
CA ALA A 440 -8.32 -8.71 -17.84
C ALA A 440 -9.47 -8.05 -18.63
N LEU A 441 -9.61 -6.72 -18.53
CA LEU A 441 -10.60 -5.95 -19.28
C LEU A 441 -10.20 -5.77 -20.75
N GLY A 442 -8.91 -5.55 -21.04
CA GLY A 442 -8.36 -5.56 -22.40
C GLY A 442 -8.53 -6.92 -23.08
N THR A 443 -8.15 -8.00 -22.40
CA THR A 443 -8.31 -9.38 -22.92
C THR A 443 -9.78 -9.80 -23.04
N TRP A 444 -10.69 -9.30 -22.21
CA TRP A 444 -12.14 -9.46 -22.42
C TRP A 444 -12.63 -8.67 -23.63
N MET A 445 -12.21 -7.41 -23.79
CA MET A 445 -12.55 -6.51 -24.89
C MET A 445 -12.14 -7.11 -26.25
N GLU A 446 -10.90 -7.55 -26.39
CA GLU A 446 -10.37 -8.21 -27.58
C GLU A 446 -11.20 -9.45 -27.94
N ARG A 447 -11.44 -10.34 -26.96
CA ARG A 447 -12.27 -11.55 -27.15
C ARG A 447 -13.73 -11.25 -27.49
N ARG A 448 -14.29 -10.11 -27.04
CA ARG A 448 -15.66 -9.70 -27.37
C ARG A 448 -15.75 -9.04 -28.75
N VAL A 449 -14.80 -8.19 -29.13
CA VAL A 449 -14.73 -7.61 -30.49
C VAL A 449 -14.49 -8.70 -31.53
N ALA A 450 -13.51 -9.59 -31.33
CA ALA A 450 -13.21 -10.67 -32.27
C ALA A 450 -14.41 -11.62 -32.48
N ARG A 451 -15.15 -11.96 -31.41
CA ARG A 451 -16.38 -12.77 -31.53
C ARG A 451 -17.52 -12.06 -32.25
N HIS A 452 -17.67 -10.74 -32.11
CA HIS A 452 -18.68 -9.99 -32.84
C HIS A 452 -18.29 -9.83 -34.32
N ILE A 453 -17.01 -9.67 -34.66
CA ILE A 453 -16.52 -9.70 -36.05
C ILE A 453 -16.80 -11.08 -36.68
N ALA A 454 -16.56 -12.17 -35.95
CA ALA A 454 -16.86 -13.52 -36.40
C ALA A 454 -18.36 -13.87 -36.45
N SER A 455 -19.22 -13.11 -35.75
CA SER A 455 -20.68 -13.32 -35.73
C SER A 455 -21.44 -12.00 -35.54
N PRO A 456 -21.56 -11.16 -36.59
CA PRO A 456 -22.12 -9.81 -36.47
C PRO A 456 -23.62 -9.77 -36.13
N SER A 457 -24.33 -10.89 -36.28
CA SER A 457 -25.74 -11.05 -35.88
C SER A 457 -25.92 -11.20 -34.37
N ALA A 458 -24.85 -11.44 -33.60
CA ALA A 458 -24.91 -11.47 -32.14
C ALA A 458 -25.09 -10.05 -31.57
N PRO A 459 -25.80 -9.88 -30.43
CA PRO A 459 -25.99 -8.58 -29.79
C PRO A 459 -24.67 -7.83 -29.56
N ALA A 460 -24.55 -6.62 -30.13
CA ALA A 460 -23.31 -5.85 -30.10
C ALA A 460 -22.86 -5.55 -28.64
N PRO A 461 -21.65 -5.99 -28.23
CA PRO A 461 -21.12 -5.72 -26.90
C PRO A 461 -20.79 -4.22 -26.71
N ALA A 462 -20.41 -3.82 -25.50
CA ALA A 462 -20.00 -2.44 -25.21
C ALA A 462 -18.96 -2.35 -24.09
N LEU A 463 -18.02 -1.41 -24.24
CA LEU A 463 -17.04 -1.02 -23.23
C LEU A 463 -17.05 0.50 -23.10
N ARG A 464 -17.34 1.03 -21.91
CA ARG A 464 -17.24 2.48 -21.66
C ARG A 464 -16.42 2.72 -20.40
N VAL A 465 -15.30 3.41 -20.56
CA VAL A 465 -14.38 3.73 -19.46
C VAL A 465 -14.27 5.24 -19.34
N LEU A 466 -14.80 5.80 -18.26
CA LEU A 466 -14.76 7.23 -17.96
C LEU A 466 -13.74 7.48 -16.86
N TYR A 467 -12.77 8.36 -17.07
CA TYR A 467 -11.70 8.60 -16.10
C TYR A 467 -11.30 10.08 -16.00
N ARG A 468 -10.70 10.46 -14.87
CA ARG A 468 -10.21 11.83 -14.63
C ARG A 468 -8.73 11.96 -14.96
N ALA A 469 -8.33 13.12 -15.48
CA ALA A 469 -6.93 13.42 -15.83
C ALA A 469 -6.09 13.86 -14.61
N ASP A 470 -6.20 13.15 -13.48
CA ASP A 470 -5.62 13.51 -12.19
C ASP A 470 -4.14 13.06 -12.02
N GLY A 471 -3.45 12.73 -13.12
CA GLY A 471 -2.01 12.46 -13.15
C GLY A 471 -1.57 11.06 -12.71
N LYS A 472 -0.25 10.88 -12.55
CA LYS A 472 0.44 9.57 -12.48
C LYS A 472 0.09 8.65 -11.29
N LYS A 473 -0.69 9.10 -10.31
CA LYS A 473 -1.18 8.28 -9.17
C LYS A 473 -2.71 8.09 -9.17
N SER A 474 -3.38 8.45 -10.26
CA SER A 474 -4.83 8.26 -10.47
C SER A 474 -5.13 7.03 -11.33
N THR A 475 -6.38 6.87 -11.80
CA THR A 475 -6.75 5.82 -12.76
C THR A 475 -6.34 6.14 -14.21
N GLN A 476 -5.86 7.37 -14.47
CA GLN A 476 -5.44 7.85 -15.79
C GLN A 476 -4.46 6.91 -16.52
N PRO A 477 -3.33 6.46 -15.94
CA PRO A 477 -2.32 5.71 -16.70
C PRO A 477 -2.84 4.36 -17.20
N SER A 478 -3.65 3.67 -16.40
CA SER A 478 -4.27 2.39 -16.77
C SER A 478 -5.38 2.58 -17.80
N SER A 479 -6.17 3.65 -17.68
CA SER A 479 -7.24 3.98 -18.63
C SER A 479 -6.66 4.34 -19.99
N GLU A 480 -5.60 5.14 -20.03
CA GLU A 480 -4.91 5.51 -21.28
C GLU A 480 -4.16 4.34 -21.92
N ALA A 481 -3.63 3.41 -21.13
CA ALA A 481 -3.08 2.16 -21.67
C ALA A 481 -4.16 1.31 -22.35
N LEU A 482 -5.33 1.19 -21.73
CA LEU A 482 -6.50 0.51 -22.32
C LEU A 482 -7.05 1.26 -23.54
N ALA A 483 -6.99 2.60 -23.56
CA ALA A 483 -7.38 3.40 -24.72
C ALA A 483 -6.51 3.13 -25.96
N ARG A 484 -5.19 3.01 -25.77
CA ARG A 484 -4.26 2.63 -26.85
C ARG A 484 -4.49 1.20 -27.34
N GLN A 485 -4.71 0.25 -26.42
CA GLN A 485 -5.08 -1.13 -26.75
C GLN A 485 -6.38 -1.18 -27.55
N LEU A 486 -7.39 -0.40 -27.15
CA LEU A 486 -8.66 -0.30 -27.85
C LEU A 486 -8.52 0.33 -29.25
N ALA A 487 -7.69 1.36 -29.40
CA ALA A 487 -7.44 1.99 -30.70
C ALA A 487 -6.84 1.01 -31.72
N ALA A 488 -5.91 0.15 -31.28
CA ALA A 488 -5.32 -0.90 -32.11
C ALA A 488 -6.33 -2.01 -32.50
N VAL A 489 -7.40 -2.20 -31.71
CA VAL A 489 -8.50 -3.13 -32.03
C VAL A 489 -9.55 -2.48 -32.96
N LEU A 490 -9.81 -1.17 -32.82
CA LEU A 490 -10.79 -0.42 -33.62
C LEU A 490 -10.24 0.13 -34.95
N SER A 491 -8.94 -0.01 -35.21
CA SER A 491 -8.33 0.29 -36.52
C SER A 491 -8.76 -0.72 -37.60
N VAL A 492 -8.99 -1.98 -37.21
CA VAL A 492 -9.48 -3.05 -38.09
C VAL A 492 -10.82 -2.63 -38.72
N PRO A 493 -10.98 -2.60 -40.06
CA PRO A 493 -12.21 -2.11 -40.70
C PRO A 493 -13.49 -2.85 -40.25
N ALA A 494 -13.39 -4.16 -40.02
CA ALA A 494 -14.51 -4.97 -39.50
C ALA A 494 -14.97 -4.59 -38.08
N ALA A 495 -14.13 -3.89 -37.30
CA ALA A 495 -14.47 -3.38 -35.98
C ALA A 495 -15.16 -2.00 -36.02
N ALA A 496 -15.22 -1.33 -37.18
CA ALA A 496 -15.75 0.03 -37.29
C ALA A 496 -17.18 0.23 -36.73
N PRO A 497 -18.15 -0.72 -36.88
CA PRO A 497 -19.48 -0.58 -36.29
C PRO A 497 -19.51 -0.56 -34.75
N LEU A 498 -18.46 -1.04 -34.08
CA LEU A 498 -18.36 -1.05 -32.63
C LEU A 498 -17.79 0.26 -32.03
N ARG A 499 -17.21 1.15 -32.84
CA ARG A 499 -16.60 2.41 -32.41
C ARG A 499 -17.49 3.28 -31.49
N PRO A 500 -18.82 3.39 -31.69
CA PRO A 500 -19.68 4.13 -30.75
C PRO A 500 -19.81 3.46 -29.37
N ARG A 501 -19.79 2.11 -29.31
CA ARG A 501 -20.05 1.31 -28.11
C ARG A 501 -18.78 0.95 -27.32
N PHE A 502 -17.61 1.08 -27.93
CA PHE A 502 -16.31 0.85 -27.30
C PHE A 502 -15.52 2.15 -27.24
N ARG A 503 -15.44 2.76 -26.05
CA ARG A 503 -14.74 4.04 -25.84
C ARG A 503 -14.04 4.11 -24.49
N VAL A 504 -12.92 4.84 -24.47
CA VAL A 504 -12.24 5.28 -23.26
C VAL A 504 -12.13 6.80 -23.32
N GLU A 505 -12.78 7.49 -22.39
CA GLU A 505 -13.07 8.92 -22.48
C GLU A 505 -12.63 9.62 -21.18
N ARG A 506 -11.95 10.77 -21.32
CA ARG A 506 -11.65 11.67 -20.20
C ARG A 506 -12.92 12.38 -19.77
N THR A 507 -13.03 12.75 -18.49
CA THR A 507 -14.07 13.65 -17.99
C THR A 507 -13.54 14.63 -16.96
N THR A 508 -14.16 15.81 -16.89
CA THR A 508 -13.95 16.82 -15.84
C THR A 508 -14.88 16.65 -14.64
N GLU A 509 -15.81 15.69 -14.69
CA GLU A 509 -16.75 15.38 -13.62
C GLU A 509 -16.03 14.88 -12.35
N GLN A 510 -16.52 15.27 -11.16
CA GLN A 510 -15.92 14.86 -9.88
C GLN A 510 -15.98 13.33 -9.69
N HIS A 511 -14.92 12.75 -9.11
CA HIS A 511 -14.77 11.30 -8.94
C HIS A 511 -16.03 10.60 -8.41
N GLY A 512 -16.67 11.16 -7.38
CA GLY A 512 -17.85 10.58 -6.73
C GLY A 512 -19.16 10.64 -7.52
N THR A 513 -19.25 11.50 -8.54
CA THR A 513 -20.50 11.76 -9.28
C THR A 513 -20.51 11.17 -10.69
N ILE A 514 -19.36 10.73 -11.24
CA ILE A 514 -19.24 10.09 -12.56
C ILE A 514 -20.31 8.99 -12.82
N PRO A 515 -20.54 7.99 -11.94
CA PRO A 515 -21.57 6.98 -12.22
C PRO A 515 -22.98 7.57 -12.15
N LYS A 516 -23.24 8.50 -11.23
CA LYS A 516 -24.53 9.20 -11.09
C LYS A 516 -24.88 10.02 -12.33
N ARG A 517 -23.90 10.70 -12.93
CA ARG A 517 -24.08 11.57 -14.10
C ARG A 517 -24.25 10.78 -15.40
N TYR A 518 -23.51 9.68 -15.58
CA TYR A 518 -23.41 8.99 -16.86
C TYR A 518 -24.04 7.58 -16.90
N GLY A 519 -24.19 6.92 -15.75
CA GLY A 519 -24.62 5.51 -15.68
C GLY A 519 -26.02 5.24 -16.22
N SER A 520 -26.99 6.11 -15.94
CA SER A 520 -28.35 5.98 -16.49
C SER A 520 -28.37 6.19 -18.01
N THR A 521 -27.58 7.13 -18.54
CA THR A 521 -27.45 7.35 -19.99
C THR A 521 -26.88 6.11 -20.68
N LEU A 522 -25.79 5.54 -20.16
CA LEU A 522 -25.14 4.34 -20.70
C LEU A 522 -25.99 3.07 -20.54
N LEU A 523 -26.80 2.98 -19.47
CA LEU A 523 -27.82 1.94 -19.34
C LEU A 523 -28.96 2.15 -20.34
N GLY A 524 -29.33 3.39 -20.70
CA GLY A 524 -30.24 3.67 -21.80
C GLY A 524 -29.68 3.15 -23.13
N ASP A 525 -28.56 3.74 -23.57
CA ASP A 525 -27.73 3.23 -24.66
C ASP A 525 -26.23 3.39 -24.36
N ALA A 526 -25.49 2.28 -24.43
CA ALA A 526 -24.05 2.25 -24.25
C ALA A 526 -23.26 2.90 -25.42
N GLY A 527 -23.90 3.20 -26.54
CA GLY A 527 -23.32 3.93 -27.67
C GLY A 527 -23.32 5.46 -27.51
N ALA A 528 -24.10 6.00 -26.57
CA ALA A 528 -24.42 7.42 -26.51
C ALA A 528 -23.20 8.33 -26.22
N ASP A 529 -23.17 9.50 -26.84
CA ASP A 529 -22.21 10.57 -26.54
C ASP A 529 -22.52 11.21 -25.18
N LEU A 530 -21.47 11.61 -24.45
CA LEU A 530 -21.60 12.09 -23.07
C LEU A 530 -21.07 13.52 -22.91
N SER A 531 -21.91 14.44 -22.42
CA SER A 531 -21.52 15.84 -22.23
C SER A 531 -20.52 16.01 -21.08
N GLY A 532 -19.46 16.79 -21.32
CA GLY A 532 -18.33 16.91 -20.39
C GLY A 532 -17.37 15.70 -20.44
N THR A 533 -17.30 15.02 -21.58
CA THR A 533 -16.27 14.01 -21.87
C THR A 533 -15.48 14.34 -23.14
N SER A 534 -14.27 13.81 -23.26
CA SER A 534 -13.38 14.02 -24.41
C SER A 534 -12.53 12.79 -24.74
N PRO A 535 -12.10 12.61 -25.99
CA PRO A 535 -11.20 11.52 -26.37
C PRO A 535 -9.81 11.68 -25.74
N VAL A 536 -9.01 10.61 -25.72
CA VAL A 536 -7.64 10.63 -25.20
C VAL A 536 -6.71 11.35 -26.19
N PRO A 537 -6.02 12.44 -25.78
CA PRO A 537 -5.04 13.12 -26.62
C PRO A 537 -3.88 12.21 -27.01
N GLY A 538 -3.32 12.41 -28.20
CA GLY A 538 -2.27 11.56 -28.76
C GLY A 538 -2.79 10.25 -29.38
N VAL A 539 -4.11 10.03 -29.43
CA VAL A 539 -4.74 8.94 -30.18
C VAL A 539 -5.49 9.52 -31.39
N GLN A 540 -4.75 10.18 -32.29
CA GLN A 540 -5.27 10.51 -33.63
C GLN A 540 -5.16 9.29 -34.56
N GLN A 541 -6.08 9.21 -35.51
CA GLN A 541 -6.28 8.05 -36.37
C GLN A 541 -5.49 8.23 -37.66
N GLU A 542 -4.17 8.05 -37.60
CA GLU A 542 -3.35 7.93 -38.81
C GLU A 542 -3.84 6.73 -39.63
N ALA A 543 -4.18 6.99 -40.89
CA ALA A 543 -4.64 5.97 -41.81
C ALA A 543 -3.44 5.11 -42.22
N PHE A 544 -3.57 3.79 -42.05
CA PHE A 544 -2.53 2.84 -42.41
C PHE A 544 -2.53 2.68 -43.94
N ASP A 545 -1.67 3.44 -44.63
CA ASP A 545 -1.32 3.20 -46.03
C ASP A 545 0.08 2.56 -46.11
N GLY A 546 0.35 1.81 -47.19
CA GLY A 546 1.35 0.74 -47.18
C GLY A 546 2.80 1.13 -47.55
N GLN A 547 3.74 0.31 -47.06
CA GLN A 547 5.20 0.34 -47.34
C GLN A 547 5.93 1.58 -46.76
N GLU A 548 7.24 1.55 -46.48
CA GLU A 548 8.29 0.57 -46.81
C GLU A 548 9.25 0.30 -45.62
N SER A 549 10.49 -0.14 -45.86
CA SER A 549 11.37 -0.73 -44.84
C SER A 549 12.86 -0.41 -44.97
N LEU A 550 13.60 -0.64 -43.86
CA LEU A 550 15.06 -0.83 -43.72
C LEU A 550 15.97 0.40 -43.47
N ALA A 551 17.10 0.07 -42.82
CA ALA A 551 18.32 0.85 -42.56
C ALA A 551 18.19 2.08 -41.65
N TRP A 552 18.88 2.05 -40.50
CA TRP A 552 20.26 2.55 -40.40
C TRP A 552 20.98 1.87 -39.23
N ASP A 553 22.03 1.11 -39.56
CA ASP A 553 23.04 0.63 -38.62
C ASP A 553 24.38 1.32 -38.96
N ALA A 554 25.36 1.19 -38.06
CA ALA A 554 26.73 1.70 -38.14
C ALA A 554 26.94 3.23 -37.98
N TYR A 555 27.54 3.58 -36.84
CA TYR A 555 28.59 4.59 -36.79
C TYR A 555 29.68 4.10 -35.82
N GLU A 556 30.89 3.86 -36.32
CA GLU A 556 32.01 3.35 -35.52
C GLU A 556 32.80 4.49 -34.85
N SER A 557 33.64 4.12 -33.89
CA SER A 557 34.55 5.01 -33.17
C SER A 557 35.64 5.61 -34.07
N PRO A 558 36.02 6.87 -33.82
CA PRO A 558 37.43 7.24 -33.98
C PRO A 558 37.93 8.19 -32.87
N TYR A 559 38.93 7.75 -32.10
CA TYR A 559 40.02 8.62 -31.61
C TYR A 559 41.34 7.82 -31.62
N PRO A 560 42.50 8.46 -31.89
CA PRO A 560 43.72 7.78 -32.34
C PRO A 560 44.68 7.42 -31.19
N GLY A 561 45.71 6.63 -31.53
CA GLY A 561 46.89 6.40 -30.70
C GLY A 561 48.09 7.28 -31.09
N GLU A 562 49.29 6.81 -30.74
CA GLU A 562 50.58 7.53 -30.69
C GLU A 562 50.73 8.42 -29.42
N ASN A 563 51.80 8.36 -28.61
CA ASN A 563 53.10 7.67 -28.74
C ASN A 563 53.48 6.82 -27.50
N LEU A 564 54.59 6.08 -27.61
CA LEU A 564 55.17 5.15 -26.62
C LEU A 564 56.38 5.75 -25.86
N ASP A 565 56.96 4.92 -24.99
CA ASP A 565 58.25 5.04 -24.27
C ASP A 565 58.31 6.07 -23.13
N GLU A 566 58.96 5.82 -21.99
CA GLU A 566 59.53 4.57 -21.40
C GLU A 566 59.61 4.75 -19.87
N GLY A 567 59.60 3.69 -19.06
CA GLY A 567 59.75 3.84 -17.59
C GLY A 567 59.31 2.68 -16.70
N GLU A 568 60.10 1.60 -16.69
CA GLU A 568 60.29 0.62 -15.60
C GLU A 568 59.13 0.29 -14.64
N PHE A 569 58.61 -0.94 -14.72
CA PHE A 569 58.01 -1.62 -13.57
C PHE A 569 58.58 -3.03 -13.43
N PHE A 570 59.17 -3.32 -12.26
CA PHE A 570 59.81 -4.60 -11.93
C PHE A 570 58.95 -5.30 -10.86
N GLU A 571 58.53 -6.53 -11.13
CA GLU A 571 58.30 -7.56 -10.10
C GLU A 571 59.64 -8.32 -9.89
N PRO A 572 59.91 -8.99 -8.74
CA PRO A 572 58.92 -9.68 -7.90
C PRO A 572 59.23 -9.78 -6.37
N GLU A 573 58.53 -10.73 -5.71
CA GLU A 573 58.96 -11.54 -4.54
C GLU A 573 58.87 -11.03 -3.06
N TYR A 574 57.84 -11.56 -2.37
CA TYR A 574 57.84 -12.28 -1.07
C TYR A 574 57.96 -11.63 0.34
N TYR A 575 57.20 -12.29 1.24
CA TYR A 575 57.31 -12.47 2.71
C TYR A 575 56.90 -11.37 3.73
N ALA A 576 55.92 -11.77 4.56
CA ALA A 576 55.81 -11.69 6.03
C ALA A 576 55.71 -10.34 6.80
N GLU A 577 54.62 -10.28 7.58
CA GLU A 577 54.54 -9.97 9.02
C GLU A 577 54.90 -8.57 9.60
N SER A 578 53.84 -7.90 10.07
CA SER A 578 53.65 -7.25 11.38
C SER A 578 54.74 -6.38 12.02
N PHE A 579 54.34 -5.17 12.45
CA PHE A 579 54.68 -4.50 13.73
C PHE A 579 53.76 -3.25 13.83
N ALA A 580 53.52 -2.59 14.98
CA ALA A 580 52.99 -3.02 16.29
C ALA A 580 52.54 -1.74 17.04
N LEU A 581 51.78 -1.85 18.14
CA LEU A 581 51.87 -0.91 19.28
C LEU A 581 51.07 -1.39 20.50
N GLU A 582 51.60 -1.06 21.68
CA GLU A 582 51.15 -1.48 23.02
C GLU A 582 50.19 -0.43 23.65
N GLY A 583 49.43 -0.73 24.71
CA GLY A 583 49.29 -1.98 25.47
C GLY A 583 48.65 -1.74 26.85
N LEU A 584 48.81 -2.72 27.76
CA LEU A 584 48.36 -2.75 29.17
C LEU A 584 46.82 -2.82 29.33
N ASP A 585 46.24 -3.65 30.23
CA ASP A 585 46.71 -4.06 31.56
C ASP A 585 46.54 -5.58 31.83
N GLU A 586 47.10 -6.08 32.95
CA GLU A 586 47.17 -7.49 33.38
C GLU A 586 46.05 -7.85 34.41
N GLY A 587 45.77 -9.11 34.82
CA GLY A 587 46.41 -10.41 34.60
C GLY A 587 45.62 -11.58 35.25
N GLU A 588 46.33 -12.64 35.71
CA GLU A 588 45.85 -13.95 36.24
C GLU A 588 45.16 -14.86 35.18
N ALA A 589 45.67 -16.04 34.75
CA ALA A 589 46.30 -17.22 35.42
C ALA A 589 45.26 -18.08 36.18
N GLU A 590 45.24 -19.42 36.22
CA GLU A 590 46.13 -20.56 35.86
C GLU A 590 45.25 -21.76 35.34
N TYR A 591 45.66 -22.91 34.77
CA TYR A 591 46.87 -23.48 34.11
C TYR A 591 46.51 -24.83 33.41
N LEU A 592 47.37 -25.36 32.50
CA LEU A 592 47.59 -26.81 32.18
C LEU A 592 46.44 -27.64 31.52
N ASP A 593 46.65 -28.63 30.63
CA ASP A 593 47.84 -29.05 29.84
C ASP A 593 47.48 -30.03 28.66
N THR A 594 48.47 -30.28 27.78
CA THR A 594 48.76 -31.46 26.92
C THR A 594 47.69 -32.18 26.05
N GLU A 595 47.91 -32.07 24.73
CA GLU A 595 48.09 -33.15 23.70
C GLU A 595 47.03 -34.24 23.43
N GLY A 596 47.03 -34.79 22.19
CA GLY A 596 46.32 -36.04 21.86
C GLY A 596 45.98 -36.34 20.39
N GLU A 597 46.99 -36.76 19.62
CA GLU A 597 46.98 -37.63 18.41
C GLU A 597 45.71 -38.47 18.08
N GLY A 598 45.53 -38.86 16.80
CA GLY A 598 44.82 -40.12 16.45
C GLY A 598 44.09 -40.21 15.10
N PHE A 599 44.60 -41.05 14.19
CA PHE A 599 43.94 -41.48 12.93
C PHE A 599 42.91 -42.61 13.16
N ASP A 600 41.94 -42.82 12.23
CA ASP A 600 42.00 -43.90 11.21
C ASP A 600 40.68 -44.11 10.43
N GLU A 601 40.78 -44.61 9.19
CA GLU A 601 39.67 -45.10 8.35
C GLU A 601 39.61 -46.64 8.35
N ALA A 602 38.41 -47.22 8.12
CA ALA A 602 38.26 -48.63 7.72
C ALA A 602 36.98 -48.87 6.90
N GLU A 603 37.12 -49.47 5.71
CA GLU A 603 36.02 -49.76 4.77
C GLU A 603 35.33 -51.12 5.02
N SER A 604 34.20 -51.36 4.35
CA SER A 604 34.04 -52.54 3.48
C SER A 604 32.78 -52.47 2.59
N GLU A 605 32.89 -52.96 1.35
CA GLU A 605 31.79 -53.11 0.38
C GLU A 605 31.11 -54.49 0.48
N THR A 606 29.91 -54.64 -0.09
CA THR A 606 29.58 -55.66 -1.13
C THR A 606 28.12 -55.56 -1.60
N GLU A 607 27.86 -55.92 -2.86
CA GLU A 607 26.51 -56.20 -3.39
C GLU A 607 26.30 -57.71 -3.58
N GLY A 608 25.04 -58.15 -3.59
CA GLY A 608 24.64 -59.52 -3.91
C GLY A 608 23.14 -59.61 -4.23
N PHE A 609 22.82 -60.21 -5.37
CA PHE A 609 21.45 -60.63 -5.73
C PHE A 609 21.20 -62.03 -5.17
N GLU A 610 19.96 -62.37 -4.77
CA GLU A 610 19.16 -63.42 -5.43
C GLU A 610 17.76 -63.60 -4.79
N GLU A 611 17.00 -64.51 -5.42
CA GLU A 611 15.55 -64.74 -5.49
C GLU A 611 14.90 -65.45 -4.27
N ALA A 612 13.64 -65.89 -4.42
CA ALA A 612 12.80 -66.70 -3.51
C ALA A 612 12.15 -65.99 -2.29
N GLU A 613 11.04 -66.44 -1.69
CA GLU A 613 9.74 -67.05 -2.11
C GLU A 613 8.93 -67.36 -0.81
N GLY A 614 7.61 -67.57 -0.90
CA GLY A 614 6.71 -67.83 0.27
C GLY A 614 5.98 -66.57 0.81
N PHE A 615 4.67 -66.55 1.08
CA PHE A 615 3.82 -67.40 1.97
C PHE A 615 4.33 -67.37 3.43
N ASP A 616 3.55 -67.01 4.46
CA ASP A 616 2.13 -67.31 4.65
C ASP A 616 1.25 -66.20 5.27
N GLU A 617 -0.03 -66.57 5.29
CA GLU A 617 -1.26 -66.11 5.94
C GLU A 617 -1.22 -65.75 7.45
N GLY A 618 -2.30 -65.07 7.89
CA GLY A 618 -2.86 -65.16 9.25
C GLY A 618 -2.61 -63.96 10.16
N GLU A 619 -3.55 -63.44 10.95
CA GLU A 619 -4.89 -63.93 11.37
C GLU A 619 -5.89 -62.76 11.54
N ALA A 620 -7.16 -63.07 11.82
CA ALA A 620 -8.28 -62.11 11.90
C ALA A 620 -8.80 -61.85 13.33
N PHE A 621 -10.11 -61.58 13.46
CA PHE A 621 -10.90 -61.17 14.64
C PHE A 621 -10.67 -59.71 15.08
N ASP A 622 -11.68 -58.83 15.18
CA ASP A 622 -13.02 -58.90 15.82
C ASP A 622 -12.94 -58.83 17.36
N GLU A 623 -13.90 -58.25 18.09
CA GLU A 623 -15.29 -57.92 17.74
C GLU A 623 -15.76 -56.56 18.37
N ALA A 624 -17.06 -56.25 18.25
CA ALA A 624 -17.70 -55.00 18.67
C ALA A 624 -18.08 -54.96 20.17
N GLU A 625 -18.60 -53.82 20.64
CA GLU A 625 -19.87 -53.76 21.39
C GLU A 625 -20.48 -52.33 21.34
N ALA A 626 -21.75 -52.18 21.75
CA ALA A 626 -22.58 -50.98 21.57
C ALA A 626 -23.45 -50.61 22.81
N PHE A 627 -24.52 -49.82 22.58
CA PHE A 627 -25.45 -49.19 23.53
C PHE A 627 -24.85 -48.01 24.34
N ASP A 628 -25.43 -46.80 24.38
CA ASP A 628 -26.81 -46.34 24.66
C ASP A 628 -27.24 -46.51 26.12
N GLU A 629 -27.56 -45.39 26.80
CA GLU A 629 -28.96 -44.99 27.06
C GLU A 629 -28.99 -43.49 27.48
N ALA A 630 -30.17 -42.90 27.65
CA ALA A 630 -30.38 -41.48 28.01
C ALA A 630 -31.13 -41.34 29.34
N GLU A 631 -31.14 -40.13 29.93
CA GLU A 631 -32.12 -39.75 30.95
C GLU A 631 -32.56 -38.28 30.84
N ALA A 632 -33.73 -37.95 31.38
CA ALA A 632 -34.38 -36.64 31.26
C ALA A 632 -35.30 -36.30 32.47
N PHE A 633 -35.80 -35.05 32.51
CA PHE A 633 -36.67 -34.46 33.56
C PHE A 633 -35.98 -34.26 34.93
N ASP A 634 -36.21 -33.15 35.64
CA ASP A 634 -37.48 -32.78 36.30
C ASP A 634 -37.75 -31.25 36.30
N GLU A 635 -38.91 -30.82 36.80
CA GLU A 635 -39.24 -29.41 37.11
C GLU A 635 -39.09 -29.14 38.64
N GLY A 636 -39.60 -28.10 39.32
CA GLY A 636 -40.48 -26.98 38.96
C GLY A 636 -40.64 -26.01 40.16
N GLU A 637 -41.77 -25.28 40.21
CA GLU A 637 -42.14 -24.28 41.24
C GLU A 637 -41.24 -23.02 41.33
N GLY A 638 -41.73 -21.82 41.68
CA GLY A 638 -43.11 -21.40 42.00
C GLY A 638 -43.27 -19.85 41.94
N PHE A 639 -44.48 -19.36 42.24
CA PHE A 639 -44.87 -17.94 42.18
C PHE A 639 -44.40 -17.09 43.39
N ASP A 640 -44.31 -15.77 43.20
CA ASP A 640 -45.11 -14.82 44.03
C ASP A 640 -45.35 -13.47 43.30
N GLU A 641 -46.33 -12.70 43.76
CA GLU A 641 -46.73 -11.39 43.19
C GLU A 641 -46.61 -10.22 44.21
N GLY A 642 -46.58 -8.99 43.70
CA GLY A 642 -47.16 -7.83 44.39
C GLY A 642 -46.26 -6.98 45.32
N GLU A 643 -46.24 -5.68 45.07
CA GLU A 643 -46.71 -4.64 46.01
C GLU A 643 -46.78 -3.27 45.28
N THR A 644 -47.48 -2.28 45.85
CA THR A 644 -47.91 -1.05 45.15
C THR A 644 -47.79 0.25 45.98
N PHE A 645 -48.19 1.39 45.39
CA PHE A 645 -48.40 2.71 46.05
C PHE A 645 -47.11 3.46 46.50
N ASP A 646 -47.04 4.81 46.60
CA ASP A 646 -48.01 5.88 46.23
C ASP A 646 -47.31 7.24 45.86
N GLU A 647 -48.12 8.29 45.63
CA GLU A 647 -47.80 9.65 45.17
C GLU A 647 -47.25 10.67 46.23
N GLY A 648 -46.94 11.90 45.77
CA GLY A 648 -46.61 13.11 46.55
C GLY A 648 -45.64 14.05 45.79
N GLU A 649 -46.06 15.18 45.20
CA GLU A 649 -46.40 16.49 45.81
C GLU A 649 -45.25 17.07 46.69
N SER A 650 -44.77 18.33 46.59
CA SER A 650 -45.30 19.57 45.97
C SER A 650 -44.15 20.60 45.69
N LEU A 651 -44.18 21.42 44.62
CA LEU A 651 -44.54 22.87 44.51
C LEU A 651 -43.50 23.95 44.95
N ASN A 652 -43.69 25.17 44.41
CA ASN A 652 -43.04 26.49 44.62
C ASN A 652 -41.56 26.67 44.14
N GLU A 653 -41.20 27.68 43.32
CA GLU A 653 -41.26 29.17 43.42
C GLU A 653 -40.16 29.76 44.34
N GLY A 654 -39.46 30.86 44.02
CA GLY A 654 -39.42 31.68 42.79
C GLY A 654 -38.50 32.93 42.93
N GLU A 655 -37.98 33.45 41.80
CA GLU A 655 -37.36 34.80 41.62
C GLU A 655 -36.13 35.15 42.54
N SER A 656 -35.41 36.28 42.57
CA SER A 656 -35.14 37.49 41.72
C SER A 656 -33.76 38.07 42.19
N PHE A 657 -32.74 38.33 41.35
CA PHE A 657 -32.42 39.61 40.64
C PHE A 657 -31.39 40.53 41.38
N ASP A 658 -30.29 40.91 40.70
CA ASP A 658 -29.42 42.13 40.80
C ASP A 658 -28.78 42.55 42.17
N GLU A 659 -27.77 43.45 42.31
CA GLU A 659 -26.77 44.08 41.41
C GLU A 659 -25.51 44.59 42.20
N THR A 660 -24.41 44.93 41.50
CA THR A 660 -23.30 45.88 41.90
C THR A 660 -22.41 45.64 43.14
N GLY A 661 -21.23 46.32 43.19
CA GLY A 661 -20.40 46.51 44.40
C GLY A 661 -18.86 46.52 44.13
N ALA A 662 -18.14 47.57 44.56
CA ALA A 662 -16.70 47.80 44.26
C ALA A 662 -15.79 47.84 45.53
N GLY A 663 -14.47 48.01 45.34
CA GLY A 663 -13.39 48.11 46.37
C GLY A 663 -12.34 46.99 46.21
N GLU A 664 -11.01 47.22 46.10
CA GLU A 664 -10.04 47.94 46.97
C GLU A 664 -9.76 47.22 48.31
N ALA A 665 -8.54 47.13 48.86
CA ALA A 665 -7.15 47.31 48.37
C ALA A 665 -6.17 46.71 49.43
N GLU A 666 -4.85 46.85 49.24
CA GLU A 666 -3.74 46.46 50.16
C GLU A 666 -3.61 44.95 50.51
N SER A 667 -2.47 44.25 50.37
CA SER A 667 -1.01 44.49 50.52
C SER A 667 -0.41 44.14 51.91
N PHE A 668 0.60 43.26 51.90
CA PHE A 668 1.77 43.29 52.78
C PHE A 668 2.91 42.47 52.15
N ASP A 669 4.15 42.76 52.51
CA ASP A 669 5.38 42.44 51.75
C ASP A 669 6.51 41.92 52.68
N SER A 670 7.76 41.96 52.20
CA SER A 670 9.07 41.86 52.90
C SER A 670 9.69 40.46 53.11
N GLU A 671 11.01 40.27 53.01
CA GLU A 671 12.04 40.91 52.14
C GLU A 671 13.41 40.18 52.26
N ARG A 672 14.25 40.27 51.21
CA ARG A 672 15.75 40.34 51.22
C ARG A 672 16.32 40.19 49.80
N GLY A 673 17.32 40.95 49.34
CA GLY A 673 17.95 42.16 49.91
C GLY A 673 19.47 42.23 49.62
N HIS A 674 19.94 43.35 49.06
CA HIS A 674 21.33 43.75 48.71
C HIS A 674 21.96 43.06 47.48
N ASP A 675 22.50 43.74 46.45
CA ASP A 675 23.45 44.90 46.27
C ASP A 675 24.91 44.39 46.04
N GLU A 676 25.87 45.04 45.35
CA GLU A 676 26.11 46.48 45.10
C GLU A 676 27.00 46.75 43.82
N TRP A 677 26.87 47.97 43.25
CA TRP A 677 27.71 48.87 42.40
C TRP A 677 29.26 48.63 42.21
N SER A 678 30.06 49.30 41.32
CA SER A 678 29.91 50.05 40.03
C SER A 678 31.28 50.60 39.50
N GLU A 679 31.50 50.70 38.17
CA GLU A 679 32.54 51.51 37.41
C GLU A 679 34.06 51.22 37.71
N ALA A 680 35.10 51.70 36.97
CA ALA A 680 35.26 52.65 35.84
C ALA A 680 36.57 52.44 35.00
N GLU A 681 36.63 53.03 33.77
CA GLU A 681 37.83 53.53 33.01
C GLU A 681 38.95 52.55 32.50
N GLN A 682 39.74 52.77 31.41
CA GLN A 682 39.75 53.73 30.26
C GLN A 682 40.63 53.19 29.06
N SER A 683 40.76 53.98 27.96
CA SER A 683 41.51 53.72 26.69
C SER A 683 40.85 52.72 25.71
N GLY A 684 40.76 52.91 24.38
CA GLY A 684 41.41 53.84 23.42
C GLY A 684 42.32 53.06 22.46
N SER A 685 42.35 53.21 21.13
CA SER A 685 41.66 54.13 20.18
C SER A 685 41.80 53.63 18.71
N GLU A 686 41.04 54.21 17.76
CA GLU A 686 41.27 54.17 16.27
C GLU A 686 41.08 52.82 15.52
N ALA A 687 40.71 52.74 14.22
CA ALA A 687 40.26 53.74 13.22
C ALA A 687 39.49 53.08 12.02
N PHE A 688 39.10 53.92 11.04
CA PHE A 688 38.67 53.65 9.66
C PHE A 688 37.20 53.31 9.31
N THR A 689 36.50 54.37 8.89
CA THR A 689 35.53 54.46 7.77
C THR A 689 35.85 55.78 7.01
N PRO A 690 35.17 56.22 5.92
CA PRO A 690 34.28 55.55 4.97
C PRO A 690 34.77 55.80 3.50
N ALA A 691 33.84 56.03 2.55
CA ALA A 691 34.02 56.57 1.18
C ALA A 691 34.64 55.62 0.11
N ALA A 692 34.30 55.72 -1.18
CA ALA A 692 33.16 56.33 -1.89
C ALA A 692 33.16 55.83 -3.37
N MET A 693 32.09 56.11 -4.12
CA MET A 693 32.09 56.73 -5.48
C MET A 693 30.72 56.56 -6.17
N VAL A 694 30.26 57.61 -6.86
CA VAL A 694 29.12 57.61 -7.80
C VAL A 694 29.56 58.35 -9.06
N ALA A 695 29.30 57.75 -10.22
CA ALA A 695 29.18 58.34 -11.56
C ALA A 695 28.49 57.25 -12.41
N GLU A 696 27.35 57.43 -13.08
CA GLU A 696 26.86 58.48 -13.99
C GLU A 696 27.50 58.47 -15.39
N GLU A 697 26.61 58.40 -16.40
CA GLU A 697 26.77 58.68 -17.84
C GLU A 697 27.80 57.81 -18.62
N SER A 698 27.58 57.44 -19.88
CA SER A 698 26.74 58.05 -20.92
C SER A 698 25.93 57.05 -21.77
N GLU A 699 25.18 57.59 -22.73
CA GLU A 699 24.62 56.91 -23.91
C GLU A 699 25.76 56.47 -24.87
N ASP A 700 25.49 55.49 -25.75
CA ASP A 700 25.75 55.56 -27.21
C ASP A 700 25.32 54.29 -27.99
N GLU A 701 25.33 54.43 -29.32
CA GLU A 701 24.65 53.67 -30.38
C GLU A 701 25.12 52.22 -30.67
N ASP A 702 24.21 51.48 -31.34
CA ASP A 702 24.40 50.48 -32.41
C ASP A 702 25.56 49.45 -32.40
N GLY A 703 25.20 48.15 -32.52
CA GLY A 703 26.15 47.10 -32.91
C GLY A 703 25.53 45.69 -33.03
N GLU A 704 25.77 45.02 -34.16
CA GLU A 704 25.39 43.60 -34.37
C GLU A 704 26.50 42.61 -33.94
N SER A 705 26.09 41.33 -33.86
CA SER A 705 26.87 40.11 -34.15
C SER A 705 27.69 39.41 -33.05
N GLU A 706 27.46 38.09 -33.00
CA GLU A 706 28.31 36.93 -32.63
C GLU A 706 29.30 36.97 -31.44
N GLY A 707 29.30 35.89 -30.63
CA GLY A 707 30.56 35.37 -30.08
C GLY A 707 30.56 34.68 -28.71
N PHE A 708 30.51 33.34 -28.75
CA PHE A 708 31.23 32.41 -27.85
C PHE A 708 30.82 32.17 -26.36
N GLU A 709 30.71 30.86 -26.10
CA GLU A 709 30.62 30.01 -24.91
C GLU A 709 31.11 30.50 -23.53
N GLY A 710 30.47 30.03 -22.45
CA GLY A 710 30.95 30.20 -21.07
C GLY A 710 30.12 29.54 -19.95
N LEU A 711 30.15 28.20 -19.84
CA LEU A 711 29.89 27.38 -18.63
C LEU A 711 28.64 27.66 -17.74
N GLU A 712 27.70 26.70 -17.67
CA GLU A 712 27.34 26.08 -16.38
C GLU A 712 26.63 24.72 -16.55
N GLU A 713 26.99 23.72 -15.74
CA GLU A 713 26.46 22.35 -15.83
C GLU A 713 25.20 22.15 -14.95
N GLY A 714 24.06 21.83 -15.57
CA GLY A 714 22.78 21.63 -14.88
C GLY A 714 22.69 20.34 -14.03
N PHE A 715 23.28 20.36 -12.83
CA PHE A 715 23.26 19.25 -11.87
C PHE A 715 21.84 18.76 -11.49
N VAL A 716 21.48 17.55 -11.91
CA VAL A 716 20.22 16.89 -11.51
C VAL A 716 20.36 16.29 -10.11
N THR A 717 19.99 17.04 -9.08
CA THR A 717 20.09 16.58 -7.67
C THR A 717 18.81 15.88 -7.19
N THR A 718 18.96 14.70 -6.58
CA THR A 718 17.84 13.89 -6.08
C THR A 718 17.45 14.27 -4.64
N GLY A 719 16.21 14.76 -4.46
CA GLY A 719 15.67 15.13 -3.15
C GLY A 719 15.28 13.95 -2.26
N VAL A 720 15.18 14.19 -0.95
CA VAL A 720 14.86 13.16 0.06
C VAL A 720 13.36 12.92 0.14
N VAL A 721 12.94 11.66 0.03
CA VAL A 721 11.52 11.25 0.05
C VAL A 721 11.07 10.82 1.45
N TYR A 722 9.99 11.43 1.93
CA TYR A 722 9.41 11.18 3.25
C TYR A 722 8.17 10.26 3.20
N PRO A 723 7.74 9.65 4.33
CA PRO A 723 6.60 8.72 4.37
C PRO A 723 5.25 9.26 3.84
N SER A 724 5.06 10.58 3.79
CA SER A 724 3.91 11.24 3.13
C SER A 724 3.97 11.23 1.60
N GLY A 725 5.11 10.90 1.00
CA GLY A 725 5.43 11.16 -0.40
C GLY A 725 5.95 12.59 -0.67
N LEU A 726 6.14 13.42 0.36
CA LEU A 726 6.85 14.70 0.24
C LEU A 726 8.30 14.46 -0.16
N VAL A 727 8.80 15.28 -1.09
CA VAL A 727 10.22 15.35 -1.45
C VAL A 727 10.76 16.72 -1.02
N LEU A 728 11.84 16.75 -0.24
CA LEU A 728 12.56 17.98 0.07
C LEU A 728 13.87 18.04 -0.71
N ALA A 729 14.16 19.20 -1.29
CA ALA A 729 15.40 19.45 -2.02
C ALA A 729 16.63 19.39 -1.08
N PRO A 730 17.79 18.92 -1.56
CA PRO A 730 19.03 19.00 -0.78
C PRO A 730 19.43 20.47 -0.55
N ALA A 731 20.20 20.71 0.51
CA ALA A 731 20.83 22.02 0.72
C ALA A 731 21.95 22.27 -0.31
N PRO A 732 22.24 23.53 -0.69
CA PRO A 732 23.38 23.87 -1.54
C PRO A 732 24.70 23.35 -0.94
N ALA A 733 25.67 22.98 -1.79
CA ALA A 733 26.93 22.37 -1.35
C ALA A 733 27.70 23.23 -0.32
N SER A 734 27.70 24.55 -0.50
CA SER A 734 28.28 25.53 0.44
C SER A 734 27.63 25.51 1.83
N ILE A 735 26.31 25.28 1.89
CA ILE A 735 25.55 25.14 3.15
C ILE A 735 25.74 23.75 3.76
N ALA A 736 25.83 22.70 2.94
CA ALA A 736 26.07 21.33 3.38
C ALA A 736 27.47 21.12 3.97
N ALA A 737 28.47 21.86 3.49
CA ALA A 737 29.84 21.87 4.00
C ALA A 737 30.03 22.76 5.25
N ALA A 738 29.08 23.65 5.57
CA ALA A 738 29.24 24.60 6.67
C ALA A 738 29.27 23.88 8.05
N PRO A 739 30.27 24.13 8.93
CA PRO A 739 30.42 23.41 10.21
C PRO A 739 29.18 23.46 11.12
N GLY A 740 28.38 24.53 11.06
CA GLY A 740 27.11 24.65 11.80
C GLY A 740 26.05 23.59 11.43
N TYR A 741 26.22 22.90 10.29
CA TYR A 741 25.41 21.78 9.82
C TYR A 741 26.24 20.50 9.64
N ALA A 742 27.30 20.27 10.42
CA ALA A 742 28.00 18.98 10.44
C ALA A 742 27.07 17.83 10.91
N ASP A 743 27.33 16.60 10.45
CA ASP A 743 26.76 15.37 11.02
C ASP A 743 27.82 14.68 11.91
N PRO A 744 27.75 14.82 13.25
CA PRO A 744 28.77 14.30 14.17
C PRO A 744 28.75 12.77 14.31
N ASN A 745 27.85 12.05 13.64
CA ASN A 745 27.80 10.59 13.65
C ASN A 745 27.95 9.96 12.25
N ASN A 746 28.27 10.76 11.21
CA ASN A 746 28.41 10.34 9.80
C ASN A 746 27.33 9.36 9.33
N THR A 747 26.06 9.74 9.49
CA THR A 747 24.90 8.83 9.37
C THR A 747 24.33 8.67 7.97
N GLY A 748 24.84 9.44 7.01
CA GLY A 748 24.32 9.50 5.65
C GLY A 748 22.95 10.18 5.50
N VAL A 749 22.37 10.76 6.58
CA VAL A 749 21.12 11.54 6.49
C VAL A 749 21.42 12.87 5.77
N PRO A 750 20.81 13.16 4.60
CA PRO A 750 21.10 14.38 3.86
C PRO A 750 20.58 15.64 4.57
N LEU A 751 21.29 16.75 4.43
CA LEU A 751 20.79 18.07 4.80
C LEU A 751 19.82 18.55 3.71
N VAL A 752 18.58 18.84 4.09
CA VAL A 752 17.53 19.30 3.17
C VAL A 752 17.07 20.72 3.50
N ALA A 753 16.57 21.43 2.49
CA ALA A 753 15.96 22.74 2.65
C ALA A 753 14.63 22.64 3.42
N THR A 754 14.53 23.37 4.54
CA THR A 754 13.33 23.49 5.36
C THR A 754 12.91 24.96 5.60
N PRO A 755 12.80 25.81 4.55
CA PRO A 755 12.36 27.21 4.68
C PRO A 755 10.89 27.30 5.12
N PRO A 756 10.40 28.46 5.59
CA PRO A 756 9.04 28.62 6.13
C PRO A 756 7.89 28.12 5.25
N SER A 757 8.04 28.19 3.91
CA SER A 757 7.08 27.64 2.94
C SER A 757 6.88 26.12 3.05
N THR A 758 7.89 25.38 3.53
CA THR A 758 7.80 23.93 3.77
C THR A 758 7.16 23.58 5.12
N HIS A 759 7.07 24.51 6.07
CA HIS A 759 6.80 24.19 7.49
C HIS A 759 5.46 23.50 7.75
N ARG A 760 4.45 23.78 6.93
CA ARG A 760 3.11 23.14 7.00
C ARG A 760 2.99 21.85 6.18
N GLN A 761 3.97 21.52 5.35
CA GLN A 761 3.96 20.33 4.52
C GLN A 761 4.15 19.08 5.40
N LYS A 762 3.47 17.98 5.05
CA LYS A 762 3.49 16.75 5.85
C LYS A 762 4.74 15.91 5.57
N LEU A 763 5.45 15.50 6.62
CA LEU A 763 6.46 14.44 6.57
C LEU A 763 5.80 13.05 6.67
N ALA A 764 4.71 12.95 7.44
CA ALA A 764 3.82 11.80 7.52
C ALA A 764 2.38 12.26 7.77
N SER A 765 1.42 11.34 7.76
CA SER A 765 -0.03 11.63 7.94
C SER A 765 -0.33 12.56 9.13
N ASN A 766 0.47 12.44 10.19
CA ASN A 766 0.32 13.13 11.47
C ASN A 766 1.38 14.19 11.83
N PHE A 767 2.47 14.32 11.06
CA PHE A 767 3.62 15.17 11.41
C PHE A 767 4.01 16.08 10.24
N VAL A 768 4.25 17.37 10.49
CA VAL A 768 4.70 18.36 9.50
C VAL A 768 6.19 18.69 9.63
N VAL A 769 6.78 19.28 8.58
CA VAL A 769 8.21 19.65 8.53
C VAL A 769 8.63 20.44 9.77
N ARG A 770 7.83 21.42 10.22
CA ARG A 770 8.16 22.26 11.39
C ARG A 770 8.36 21.47 12.69
N GLU A 771 7.65 20.37 12.89
CA GLU A 771 7.76 19.57 14.12
C GLU A 771 9.12 18.88 14.25
N LEU A 772 9.75 18.50 13.13
CA LEU A 772 11.07 17.85 13.13
C LEU A 772 12.21 18.77 12.69
N ALA A 773 11.93 19.89 12.01
CA ALA A 773 12.91 20.94 11.68
C ALA A 773 13.21 21.90 12.86
N SER A 774 12.63 21.67 14.04
CA SER A 774 12.70 22.58 15.19
C SER A 774 13.26 21.93 16.45
N SER A 775 13.98 22.72 17.23
CA SER A 775 14.37 22.41 18.60
C SER A 775 14.17 23.64 19.49
N GLY A 776 13.27 23.55 20.48
CA GLY A 776 12.95 24.67 21.35
C GLY A 776 12.10 25.76 20.69
N GLY A 777 11.25 25.41 19.72
CA GLY A 777 10.32 26.33 19.03
C GLY A 777 10.92 27.06 17.82
N THR A 778 12.22 27.32 17.81
CA THR A 778 12.96 27.83 16.64
C THR A 778 13.12 26.73 15.61
N ALA A 779 12.73 26.99 14.36
CA ALA A 779 12.89 26.08 13.24
C ALA A 779 14.10 26.47 12.38
N SER A 780 14.84 25.48 11.89
CA SER A 780 16.02 25.69 11.04
C SER A 780 15.63 25.86 9.56
N PRO A 781 16.26 26.76 8.78
CA PRO A 781 16.02 26.87 7.34
C PRO A 781 16.60 25.68 6.56
N TYR A 782 17.52 24.92 7.16
CA TYR A 782 18.05 23.66 6.64
C TYR A 782 18.10 22.63 7.77
N SER A 783 17.67 21.38 7.53
CA SER A 783 17.56 20.35 8.57
C SER A 783 17.98 18.98 8.07
N ARG A 784 18.52 18.14 8.98
CA ARG A 784 18.54 16.68 8.78
C ARG A 784 17.32 16.08 9.45
N ILE A 785 16.53 15.35 8.69
CA ILE A 785 15.34 14.65 9.19
C ILE A 785 15.36 13.26 8.57
N SER A 786 15.61 12.23 9.37
CA SER A 786 15.58 10.84 8.92
C SER A 786 14.15 10.43 8.54
N PRO A 787 13.91 9.90 7.33
CA PRO A 787 12.62 9.30 6.97
C PRO A 787 12.22 8.15 7.91
N GLU A 788 13.17 7.44 8.52
CA GLU A 788 12.90 6.36 9.47
C GLU A 788 12.45 6.89 10.83
N LEU A 789 13.05 7.97 11.33
CA LEU A 789 12.55 8.65 12.54
C LEU A 789 11.09 9.06 12.36
N VAL A 790 10.73 9.57 11.18
CA VAL A 790 9.34 9.92 10.85
C VAL A 790 8.43 8.68 10.82
N ARG A 791 8.88 7.52 10.32
CA ARG A 791 8.12 6.25 10.38
C ARG A 791 7.89 5.80 11.82
N VAL A 792 8.94 5.78 12.64
CA VAL A 792 8.86 5.37 14.05
C VAL A 792 7.92 6.29 14.83
N LEU A 793 8.02 7.62 14.70
CA LEU A 793 7.09 8.55 15.35
C LEU A 793 5.64 8.36 14.87
N GLN A 794 5.42 8.10 13.59
CA GLN A 794 4.10 7.78 13.04
C GLN A 794 3.57 6.45 13.58
N ALA A 795 4.40 5.42 13.74
CA ALA A 795 4.02 4.15 14.35
C ALA A 795 3.62 4.32 15.83
N ILE A 796 4.44 5.02 16.63
CA ILE A 796 4.15 5.34 18.04
C ILE A 796 2.80 6.07 18.18
N ARG A 797 2.57 7.10 17.35
CA ARG A 797 1.31 7.88 17.36
C ARG A 797 0.11 7.04 16.94
N SER A 798 0.25 6.16 15.95
CA SER A 798 -0.79 5.21 15.54
C SER A 798 -1.11 4.18 16.63
N ARG A 799 -0.09 3.60 17.26
CA ARG A 799 -0.20 2.59 18.32
C ARG A 799 -0.83 3.13 19.61
N LEU A 800 -0.62 4.41 19.91
CA LEU A 800 -1.18 5.10 21.07
C LEU A 800 -2.58 5.69 20.85
N GLY A 801 -2.97 5.99 19.62
CA GLY A 801 -4.24 6.67 19.31
C GLY A 801 -4.38 8.07 19.95
N ARG A 802 -3.25 8.69 20.34
CA ARG A 802 -3.17 9.97 21.05
C ARG A 802 -2.18 10.90 20.33
N PRO A 803 -2.35 12.23 20.38
CA PRO A 803 -1.36 13.16 19.85
C PRO A 803 0.01 12.94 20.52
N VAL A 804 1.01 12.62 19.70
CA VAL A 804 2.43 12.68 20.05
C VAL A 804 2.92 14.05 19.59
N TYR A 805 3.48 14.80 20.53
CA TYR A 805 4.09 16.11 20.31
C TYR A 805 5.61 15.93 20.25
N VAL A 806 6.27 16.59 19.29
CA VAL A 806 7.73 16.68 19.24
C VAL A 806 8.16 17.94 19.98
N ASP A 807 8.93 17.77 21.05
CA ASP A 807 9.53 18.88 21.82
C ASP A 807 10.84 19.36 21.18
N SER A 808 11.56 18.43 20.54
CA SER A 808 12.81 18.73 19.83
C SER A 808 13.11 17.65 18.80
N GLY A 809 13.11 18.02 17.52
CA GLY A 809 13.64 17.22 16.42
C GLY A 809 15.10 17.60 16.15
N TYR A 810 15.37 18.12 14.95
CA TYR A 810 16.70 18.52 14.50
C TYR A 810 17.31 19.63 15.37
N ARG A 811 18.60 19.51 15.69
CA ARG A 811 19.43 20.54 16.33
C ARG A 811 20.59 20.88 15.41
N ARG A 812 20.79 22.16 15.08
CA ARG A 812 22.01 22.60 14.37
C ARG A 812 23.25 22.28 15.21
N TRP A 813 24.37 21.93 14.59
CA TRP A 813 25.58 21.55 15.34
C TRP A 813 26.13 22.72 16.18
N ALA A 814 26.10 23.95 15.64
CA ALA A 814 26.42 25.16 16.41
C ALA A 814 25.50 25.38 17.63
N GLN A 815 24.22 25.00 17.53
CA GLN A 815 23.27 25.05 18.66
C GLN A 815 23.54 23.93 19.67
N ALA A 816 24.01 22.76 19.22
CA ALA A 816 24.41 21.66 20.10
C ALA A 816 25.69 21.99 20.89
N LEU A 817 26.67 22.65 20.25
CA LEU A 817 27.86 23.20 20.90
C LEU A 817 27.48 24.18 22.01
N ALA A 818 26.76 25.26 21.69
CA ALA A 818 26.35 26.27 22.67
C ALA A 818 25.54 25.70 23.85
N VAL A 819 24.66 24.72 23.61
CA VAL A 819 23.88 24.05 24.67
C VAL A 819 24.72 23.11 25.55
N ALA A 820 25.84 22.60 25.06
CA ALA A 820 26.77 21.79 25.85
C ALA A 820 27.78 22.68 26.62
N GLU A 821 28.29 23.73 25.99
CA GLU A 821 29.15 24.75 26.61
C GLU A 821 28.44 25.41 27.80
N ALA A 822 27.18 25.82 27.62
CA ALA A 822 26.30 26.32 28.69
C ALA A 822 25.94 25.27 29.78
N ARG A 823 26.46 24.04 29.67
CA ARG A 823 26.34 22.95 30.65
C ARG A 823 27.70 22.40 31.10
N GLY A 824 28.80 23.08 30.78
CA GLY A 824 30.14 22.71 31.22
C GLY A 824 30.74 21.47 30.55
N GLY A 825 30.43 21.21 29.28
CA GLY A 825 31.04 20.09 28.54
C GLY A 825 30.90 20.17 27.02
N HIS A 826 31.47 19.19 26.30
CA HIS A 826 31.33 19.09 24.84
C HIS A 826 30.13 18.22 24.42
N PRO A 827 29.49 18.51 23.27
CA PRO A 827 28.31 17.80 22.79
C PRO A 827 28.65 16.41 22.22
N LYS A 828 28.81 15.40 23.09
CA LYS A 828 29.10 14.02 22.67
C LYS A 828 27.98 13.44 21.78
N ASN A 829 28.27 13.33 20.49
CA ASN A 829 27.60 12.50 19.47
C ASN A 829 26.06 12.60 19.40
N THR A 830 25.48 13.79 19.65
CA THR A 830 24.02 13.97 19.71
C THR A 830 23.30 13.62 18.40
N ARG A 831 22.44 12.61 18.45
CA ARG A 831 21.67 12.09 17.29
C ARG A 831 20.61 13.07 16.77
N HIS A 832 20.29 14.13 17.50
CA HIS A 832 19.51 15.27 16.99
C HIS A 832 20.26 16.05 15.89
N ALA A 833 21.59 16.19 15.98
CA ALA A 833 22.39 16.87 14.95
C ALA A 833 22.61 16.01 13.69
N SER A 834 22.42 14.70 13.83
CA SER A 834 22.34 13.75 12.72
C SER A 834 20.93 13.58 12.15
N GLY A 835 19.90 14.22 12.74
CA GLY A 835 18.50 14.05 12.32
C GLY A 835 17.90 12.66 12.59
N GLN A 836 18.53 11.87 13.48
CA GLN A 836 18.13 10.50 13.82
C GLN A 836 17.36 10.38 15.14
N ALA A 837 17.24 11.47 15.93
CA ALA A 837 16.54 11.45 17.21
C ALA A 837 15.51 12.58 17.38
N ALA A 838 14.49 12.32 18.19
CA ALA A 838 13.50 13.28 18.64
C ALA A 838 13.12 13.09 20.12
N ASP A 839 12.97 14.18 20.85
CA ASP A 839 12.35 14.20 22.18
C ASP A 839 10.83 14.38 22.00
N ILE A 840 10.02 13.46 22.56
CA ILE A 840 8.57 13.45 22.39
C ILE A 840 7.78 13.36 23.70
N ARG A 841 6.58 13.95 23.70
CA ARG A 841 5.61 13.91 24.81
C ARG A 841 4.23 13.47 24.32
N VAL A 842 3.49 12.78 25.20
CA VAL A 842 2.03 12.61 25.08
C VAL A 842 1.40 13.07 26.38
N VAL A 843 0.44 14.00 26.30
CA VAL A 843 -0.27 14.55 27.47
C VAL A 843 -0.94 13.41 28.24
N GLY A 844 -0.53 13.21 29.49
CA GLY A 844 -1.08 12.17 30.38
C GLY A 844 -0.53 10.76 30.14
N LEU A 845 0.77 10.63 29.87
CA LEU A 845 1.57 9.40 29.98
C LEU A 845 2.95 9.74 30.57
N THR A 846 3.56 8.82 31.32
CA THR A 846 4.97 8.96 31.78
C THR A 846 5.95 8.51 30.71
N GLY A 847 7.23 8.91 30.81
CA GLY A 847 8.26 8.44 29.88
C GLY A 847 8.40 6.91 29.86
N THR A 848 8.21 6.23 31.01
CA THR A 848 8.18 4.77 31.13
C THR A 848 7.04 4.14 30.30
N GLN A 849 5.83 4.70 30.40
CA GLN A 849 4.67 4.24 29.62
C GLN A 849 4.84 4.53 28.12
N LEU A 850 5.49 5.66 27.79
CA LEU A 850 5.84 6.01 26.42
C LEU A 850 6.87 5.03 25.83
N ALA A 851 7.88 4.62 26.59
CA ALA A 851 8.88 3.65 26.17
C ALA A 851 8.25 2.27 25.91
N GLN A 852 7.38 1.79 26.80
CA GLN A 852 6.61 0.56 26.58
C GLN A 852 5.73 0.65 25.32
N ALA A 853 5.04 1.78 25.12
CA ALA A 853 4.23 2.02 23.92
C ALA A 853 5.06 2.13 22.63
N ALA A 854 6.32 2.56 22.70
CA ALA A 854 7.24 2.59 21.57
C ALA A 854 7.75 1.18 21.21
N ILE A 855 8.13 0.38 22.21
CA ILE A 855 8.47 -1.05 22.04
C ILE A 855 7.30 -1.84 21.44
N ASP A 856 6.07 -1.48 21.80
CA ASP A 856 4.83 -2.04 21.24
C ASP A 856 4.46 -1.52 19.84
N ALA A 857 5.14 -0.50 19.32
CA ALA A 857 4.82 0.16 18.05
C ALA A 857 5.79 -0.20 16.92
N VAL A 858 7.04 -0.54 17.24
CA VAL A 858 8.10 -0.86 16.27
C VAL A 858 8.93 -2.05 16.75
N ASP A 859 9.80 -2.59 15.89
CA ASP A 859 10.67 -3.72 16.22
C ASP A 859 11.90 -3.35 17.05
N ASP A 860 12.73 -4.34 17.34
CA ASP A 860 13.42 -4.44 18.64
C ASP A 860 14.75 -3.63 18.71
N ASP A 861 15.11 -2.89 17.65
CA ASP A 861 16.41 -2.20 17.49
C ASP A 861 16.38 -0.69 17.82
N LEU A 862 15.34 -0.22 18.51
CA LEU A 862 15.15 1.19 18.86
C LEU A 862 16.00 1.63 20.06
N ALA A 863 16.60 2.82 20.00
CA ALA A 863 17.30 3.43 21.14
C ALA A 863 16.38 4.40 21.90
N LEU A 864 16.30 4.26 23.22
CA LEU A 864 15.33 4.93 24.09
C LEU A 864 15.95 5.57 25.34
N GLY A 865 15.65 6.85 25.56
CA GLY A 865 16.00 7.58 26.79
C GLY A 865 14.76 7.98 27.59
N ILE A 866 14.54 7.35 28.74
CA ILE A 866 13.35 7.59 29.59
C ILE A 866 13.46 8.92 30.35
N GLY A 867 12.64 9.91 30.01
CA GLY A 867 12.39 11.10 30.82
C GLY A 867 11.22 10.92 31.80
N GLY A 868 10.88 11.97 32.56
CA GLY A 868 9.74 11.93 33.48
C GLY A 868 8.39 11.91 32.75
N ASN A 869 8.13 12.94 31.94
CA ASN A 869 6.92 13.09 31.11
C ASN A 869 7.21 13.04 29.60
N TYR A 870 8.45 12.76 29.20
CA TYR A 870 8.90 12.70 27.80
C TYR A 870 9.74 11.44 27.55
N LEU A 871 9.93 11.11 26.27
CA LEU A 871 10.79 10.03 25.81
C LEU A 871 11.72 10.56 24.72
N HIS A 872 13.00 10.27 24.84
CA HIS A 872 13.94 10.41 23.75
C HIS A 872 13.86 9.15 22.87
N VAL A 873 13.62 9.33 21.57
CA VAL A 873 13.48 8.27 20.57
C VAL A 873 14.56 8.45 19.51
N ASP A 874 15.34 7.39 19.26
CA ASP A 874 16.53 7.43 18.41
C ASP A 874 16.61 6.18 17.51
N VAL A 875 16.75 6.40 16.19
CA VAL A 875 16.73 5.35 15.16
C VAL A 875 18.13 4.92 14.68
N ARG A 876 19.14 4.96 15.56
CA ARG A 876 20.52 4.48 15.32
C ARG A 876 20.71 3.01 14.89
N GLY A 877 19.63 2.22 14.72
CA GLY A 877 19.69 0.81 14.29
C GLY A 877 20.33 -0.15 15.30
N THR A 878 20.33 0.20 16.58
CA THR A 878 20.86 -0.62 17.69
C THR A 878 20.09 -0.33 18.97
N TRP A 879 19.60 -1.39 19.64
CA TRP A 879 18.90 -1.29 20.92
C TRP A 879 19.79 -0.67 22.01
N ASN A 880 19.27 0.34 22.71
CA ASN A 880 19.92 0.94 23.88
C ASN A 880 18.86 1.56 24.81
N LEU A 881 19.03 1.45 26.12
CA LEU A 881 18.08 1.94 27.12
C LEU A 881 18.76 2.74 28.25
N TRP A 882 18.57 4.06 28.24
CA TRP A 882 19.00 4.96 29.29
C TRP A 882 17.84 5.71 29.93
N THR A 883 18.13 6.53 30.94
CA THR A 883 17.14 7.32 31.67
C THR A 883 17.74 8.65 32.08
N TYR A 884 16.89 9.68 32.14
CA TYR A 884 17.19 11.00 32.68
C TYR A 884 16.60 11.17 34.09
N LEU A 885 15.96 10.14 34.65
CA LEU A 885 15.46 10.13 36.02
C LEU A 885 16.59 9.77 37.00
N PRO A 886 16.78 10.52 38.10
CA PRO A 886 17.85 10.25 39.06
C PRO A 886 17.57 9.02 39.93
N GLY A 887 18.65 8.38 40.38
CA GLY A 887 18.65 7.36 41.43
C GLY A 887 17.70 6.17 41.19
N ALA A 888 17.07 5.70 42.27
CA ALA A 888 16.22 4.51 42.25
C ALA A 888 15.03 4.59 41.28
N ALA A 889 14.47 5.80 41.07
CA ALA A 889 13.37 6.01 40.12
C ALA A 889 13.79 5.73 38.67
N GLY A 890 15.01 6.12 38.29
CA GLY A 890 15.58 5.79 36.97
C GLY A 890 15.87 4.30 36.80
N LEU A 891 16.39 3.64 37.84
CA LEU A 891 16.65 2.20 37.81
C LEU A 891 15.35 1.38 37.68
N ALA A 892 14.32 1.71 38.46
CA ALA A 892 13.01 1.07 38.37
C ALA A 892 12.36 1.28 36.99
N ALA A 893 12.43 2.51 36.45
CA ALA A 893 11.92 2.80 35.11
C ALA A 893 12.63 1.98 34.01
N LYS A 894 13.97 1.83 34.09
CA LYS A 894 14.73 0.94 33.20
C LYS A 894 14.27 -0.52 33.32
N GLN A 895 14.15 -1.04 34.54
CA GLN A 895 13.75 -2.43 34.79
C GLN A 895 12.37 -2.74 34.20
N VAL A 896 11.38 -1.87 34.40
CA VAL A 896 10.02 -2.02 33.84
C VAL A 896 10.03 -2.05 32.31
N VAL A 897 10.80 -1.17 31.67
CA VAL A 897 10.88 -1.08 30.20
C VAL A 897 11.67 -2.25 29.60
N LEU A 898 12.77 -2.67 30.24
CA LEU A 898 13.57 -3.81 29.81
C LEU A 898 12.80 -5.13 29.94
N ALA A 899 12.06 -5.33 31.05
CA ALA A 899 11.19 -6.49 31.23
C ALA A 899 10.09 -6.54 30.16
N HIS A 900 9.52 -5.39 29.79
CA HIS A 900 8.54 -5.29 28.71
C HIS A 900 9.13 -5.66 27.33
N HIS A 901 10.33 -5.17 27.01
CA HIS A 901 11.08 -5.56 25.82
C HIS A 901 11.34 -7.07 25.77
N VAL A 902 11.87 -7.65 26.86
CA VAL A 902 12.14 -9.10 26.95
C VAL A 902 10.84 -9.92 26.84
N ALA A 903 9.75 -9.48 27.46
CA ALA A 903 8.45 -10.15 27.37
C ALA A 903 7.81 -10.08 25.97
N LYS A 904 8.04 -9.00 25.20
CA LYS A 904 7.68 -8.93 23.77
C LYS A 904 8.53 -9.91 22.96
N LYS A 905 9.85 -9.92 23.17
CA LYS A 905 10.81 -10.77 22.46
C LYS A 905 10.54 -12.27 22.70
N GLY A 906 10.29 -12.66 23.95
CA GLY A 906 9.92 -14.05 24.33
C GLY A 906 8.56 -14.52 23.82
N LYS A 907 7.70 -13.63 23.32
CA LYS A 907 6.42 -13.98 22.67
C LYS A 907 6.53 -14.13 21.15
N LYS A 908 7.65 -13.75 20.54
CA LYS A 908 7.93 -14.06 19.12
C LYS A 908 8.48 -15.50 19.02
N LYS A 909 7.71 -16.45 18.48
CA LYS A 909 8.31 -17.61 17.80
C LYS A 909 9.17 -17.10 16.63
N PRO A 910 10.29 -17.75 16.28
CA PRO A 910 11.30 -17.16 15.43
C PRO A 910 10.82 -16.95 13.98
N GLN A 911 10.62 -15.69 13.61
CA GLN A 911 10.69 -15.22 12.22
C GLN A 911 11.90 -14.27 12.09
N PRO A 912 12.73 -14.41 11.05
CA PRO A 912 13.95 -13.61 10.90
C PRO A 912 13.67 -12.21 10.33
N HIS A 913 14.12 -11.16 11.03
CA HIS A 913 14.21 -9.80 10.50
C HIS A 913 15.58 -9.56 9.82
N PRO A 914 15.64 -8.99 8.61
CA PRO A 914 16.87 -8.41 8.03
C PRO A 914 17.05 -6.93 8.43
N ASN A 915 18.29 -6.48 8.61
CA ASN A 915 18.65 -5.13 9.05
C ASN A 915 18.74 -4.11 7.88
N PRO A 916 18.57 -2.78 8.08
CA PRO A 916 18.43 -1.80 6.99
C PRO A 916 19.68 -0.96 6.68
N GLN A 917 19.94 -0.68 5.39
CA GLN A 917 20.64 0.50 4.81
C GLN A 917 20.85 0.31 3.29
N PRO A 918 21.09 1.36 2.47
CA PRO A 918 20.43 2.67 2.38
C PRO A 918 19.77 2.88 0.97
N GLN A 919 19.15 4.04 0.69
CA GLN A 919 18.49 4.32 -0.60
C GLN A 919 19.44 4.84 -1.70
N PRO A 920 19.11 4.57 -2.98
CA PRO A 920 18.83 5.68 -3.91
C PRO A 920 17.54 5.49 -4.75
N THR A 921 17.23 6.50 -5.59
CA THR A 921 15.98 6.69 -6.34
C THR A 921 15.87 5.83 -7.63
N PRO A 922 14.68 5.29 -7.98
CA PRO A 922 14.43 4.79 -9.33
C PRO A 922 13.20 5.38 -10.06
N THR A 923 13.45 5.77 -11.30
CA THR A 923 12.65 5.65 -12.55
C THR A 923 11.48 4.63 -12.49
N PRO A 924 10.34 4.84 -13.20
CA PRO A 924 9.17 3.95 -13.13
C PRO A 924 9.47 2.49 -13.50
N VAL A 925 9.64 1.66 -12.48
CA VAL A 925 9.94 0.23 -12.60
C VAL A 925 8.77 -0.53 -13.22
N VAL A 926 9.02 -1.22 -14.33
CA VAL A 926 8.14 -2.27 -14.82
C VAL A 926 8.42 -3.53 -13.98
N ASP A 927 7.39 -4.15 -13.41
CA ASP A 927 7.52 -5.38 -12.63
C ASP A 927 7.69 -6.58 -13.59
N ASP A 928 8.90 -6.72 -14.14
CA ASP A 928 9.30 -7.78 -15.08
C ASP A 928 9.88 -9.02 -14.37
N ARG A 929 9.54 -9.22 -13.09
CA ARG A 929 9.79 -10.45 -12.33
C ARG A 929 9.17 -11.67 -13.01
N PHE A 930 9.79 -12.83 -12.84
CA PHE A 930 9.36 -14.10 -13.43
C PHE A 930 7.91 -14.46 -13.09
N ARG A 931 7.43 -14.20 -11.87
CA ARG A 931 6.01 -14.38 -11.48
C ARG A 931 5.00 -13.58 -12.33
N ILE A 932 5.45 -12.50 -12.99
CA ILE A 932 4.67 -11.68 -13.94
C ILE A 932 4.94 -12.13 -15.39
N ILE A 933 6.18 -12.46 -15.72
CA ILE A 933 6.59 -12.89 -17.07
C ILE A 933 6.05 -14.29 -17.43
N LYS A 934 6.07 -15.27 -16.52
CA LYS A 934 5.55 -16.63 -16.74
C LYS A 934 4.11 -16.65 -17.27
N PRO A 935 3.11 -16.04 -16.62
CA PRO A 935 1.75 -15.98 -17.15
C PRO A 935 1.66 -15.13 -18.44
N ALA A 936 2.42 -14.03 -18.56
CA ALA A 936 2.38 -13.18 -19.75
C ALA A 936 2.95 -13.88 -21.00
N PHE A 937 4.00 -14.68 -20.85
CA PHE A 937 4.64 -15.43 -21.94
C PHE A 937 3.76 -16.59 -22.41
N ILE A 938 3.12 -17.30 -21.48
CA ILE A 938 2.15 -18.37 -21.77
C ILE A 938 0.92 -17.79 -22.47
N ALA A 939 0.40 -16.65 -22.01
CA ALA A 939 -0.80 -16.00 -22.57
C ALA A 939 -0.57 -15.33 -23.93
N ALA A 940 0.66 -14.88 -24.24
CA ALA A 940 0.98 -14.36 -25.55
C ALA A 940 0.81 -15.45 -26.63
N THR A 941 0.04 -15.17 -27.67
CA THR A 941 -0.27 -16.10 -28.77
C THR A 941 0.67 -15.94 -29.97
N ASP A 942 1.20 -14.74 -30.17
CA ASP A 942 2.10 -14.38 -31.26
C ASP A 942 3.59 -14.55 -30.88
N PRO A 943 4.47 -15.01 -31.78
CA PRO A 943 5.90 -15.17 -31.52
C PRO A 943 6.67 -13.89 -31.16
N ALA A 944 6.35 -12.74 -31.76
CA ALA A 944 7.02 -11.48 -31.45
C ALA A 944 6.58 -10.95 -30.08
N ALA A 945 5.29 -11.07 -29.74
CA ALA A 945 4.78 -10.79 -28.40
C ALA A 945 5.45 -11.67 -27.33
N ARG A 946 5.61 -12.99 -27.60
CA ARG A 946 6.38 -13.91 -26.74
C ARG A 946 7.83 -13.48 -26.60
N ALA A 947 8.52 -13.17 -27.70
CA ALA A 947 9.91 -12.74 -27.70
C ALA A 947 10.12 -11.47 -26.87
N ALA A 948 9.26 -10.46 -27.03
CA ALA A 948 9.31 -9.21 -26.30
C ALA A 948 9.03 -9.37 -24.78
N VAL A 949 8.09 -10.25 -24.41
CA VAL A 949 7.87 -10.62 -23.00
C VAL A 949 9.09 -11.33 -22.41
N LEU A 950 9.67 -12.28 -23.14
CA LEU A 950 10.86 -13.01 -22.73
C LEU A 950 12.09 -12.09 -22.59
N GLN A 951 12.29 -11.12 -23.49
CA GLN A 951 13.44 -10.20 -23.41
C GLN A 951 13.40 -9.31 -22.17
N ARG A 952 12.22 -8.85 -21.72
CA ARG A 952 12.13 -8.07 -20.48
C ARG A 952 12.44 -8.91 -19.25
N GLY A 953 11.96 -10.15 -19.20
CA GLY A 953 12.32 -11.09 -18.12
C GLY A 953 13.83 -11.39 -18.08
N ILE A 954 14.46 -11.57 -19.24
CA ILE A 954 15.92 -11.73 -19.37
C ILE A 954 16.66 -10.47 -18.90
N ALA A 955 16.24 -9.28 -19.32
CA ALA A 955 16.86 -8.01 -18.90
C ALA A 955 16.77 -7.79 -17.39
N PHE A 956 15.59 -8.06 -16.80
CA PHE A 956 15.39 -8.07 -15.35
C PHE A 956 16.37 -9.04 -14.68
N ALA A 957 16.46 -10.28 -15.18
CA ALA A 957 17.28 -11.34 -14.60
C ALA A 957 18.78 -11.03 -14.64
N ARG A 958 19.29 -10.54 -15.78
CA ARG A 958 20.69 -10.09 -15.91
C ARG A 958 21.02 -8.95 -14.95
N THR A 959 20.13 -7.96 -14.84
CA THR A 959 20.34 -6.80 -13.95
C THR A 959 20.40 -7.20 -12.48
N HIS A 960 19.49 -8.08 -12.03
CA HIS A 960 19.45 -8.52 -10.64
C HIS A 960 20.53 -9.56 -10.32
N ALA A 961 20.91 -10.44 -11.25
CA ALA A 961 22.08 -11.31 -11.11
C ALA A 961 23.38 -10.51 -10.94
N ALA A 962 23.58 -9.46 -11.75
CA ALA A 962 24.73 -8.57 -11.64
C ALA A 962 24.76 -7.80 -10.31
N GLN A 963 23.61 -7.40 -9.77
CA GLN A 963 23.51 -6.78 -8.45
C GLN A 963 23.80 -7.78 -7.32
N ALA A 964 23.15 -8.95 -7.34
CA ALA A 964 23.37 -10.02 -6.37
C ALA A 964 24.83 -10.51 -6.35
N ARG A 965 25.52 -10.52 -7.50
CA ARG A 965 26.97 -10.79 -7.60
C ARG A 965 27.80 -9.77 -6.81
N ARG A 966 27.49 -8.47 -6.93
CA ARG A 966 28.16 -7.39 -6.16
C ARG A 966 27.85 -7.48 -4.67
N ASP A 967 26.62 -7.82 -4.31
CA ASP A 967 26.19 -7.91 -2.92
C ASP A 967 26.61 -9.20 -2.21
N ALA A 968 26.96 -10.28 -2.93
CA ALA A 968 27.19 -11.61 -2.38
C ALA A 968 28.21 -11.67 -1.21
N GLY A 969 29.24 -10.82 -1.24
CA GLY A 969 30.26 -10.72 -0.19
C GLY A 969 29.81 -9.94 1.06
N ARG A 970 28.70 -9.19 1.01
CA ARG A 970 28.19 -8.40 2.13
C ARG A 970 27.59 -9.33 3.20
N PRO A 971 27.89 -9.14 4.51
CA PRO A 971 27.41 -10.03 5.57
C PRO A 971 25.89 -10.20 5.64
N THR A 972 25.13 -9.19 5.22
CA THR A 972 23.66 -9.13 5.21
C THR A 972 23.01 -9.74 3.95
N SER A 973 23.77 -10.09 2.91
CA SER A 973 23.22 -10.62 1.66
C SER A 973 22.55 -11.99 1.85
N ARG A 974 21.66 -12.37 0.92
CA ARG A 974 21.11 -13.74 0.87
C ARG A 974 22.22 -14.77 0.76
N THR A 975 23.21 -14.54 -0.10
CA THR A 975 24.37 -15.43 -0.26
C THR A 975 25.12 -15.64 1.05
N SER A 976 25.52 -14.58 1.76
CA SER A 976 26.23 -14.71 3.04
C SER A 976 25.36 -15.32 4.14
N THR A 977 24.05 -15.06 4.14
CA THR A 977 23.11 -15.66 5.10
C THR A 977 22.86 -17.14 4.82
N SER A 978 22.75 -17.52 3.54
CA SER A 978 22.67 -18.89 3.05
C SER A 978 23.91 -19.70 3.43
N ARG A 979 25.13 -19.19 3.14
CA ARG A 979 26.38 -19.86 3.50
C ARG A 979 26.49 -20.13 5.01
N ARG A 980 26.11 -19.18 5.87
CA ARG A 980 26.07 -19.39 7.34
C ARG A 980 25.01 -20.42 7.78
N ARG A 981 23.87 -20.50 7.09
CA ARG A 981 22.85 -21.52 7.36
C ARG A 981 23.32 -22.90 6.94
N ILE A 982 23.86 -23.04 5.73
CA ILE A 982 24.49 -24.27 5.25
C ILE A 982 25.58 -24.72 6.24
N ALA A 983 26.45 -23.84 6.71
CA ALA A 983 27.44 -24.16 7.73
C ALA A 983 26.80 -24.72 9.02
N ALA A 984 25.83 -24.02 9.61
CA ALA A 984 25.14 -24.45 10.83
C ALA A 984 24.32 -25.74 10.68
N GLU A 985 23.73 -25.97 9.49
CA GLU A 985 22.87 -27.11 9.20
C GLU A 985 23.65 -28.35 8.74
N THR A 986 24.85 -28.19 8.16
CA THR A 986 25.65 -29.30 7.59
C THR A 986 27.00 -29.57 8.26
N GLY A 987 27.53 -28.61 9.03
CA GLY A 987 28.90 -28.63 9.54
C GLY A 987 29.96 -28.46 8.44
N VAL A 988 29.66 -27.70 7.37
CA VAL A 988 30.56 -27.49 6.22
C VAL A 988 30.59 -26.02 5.80
N ASP A 989 31.62 -25.27 6.24
CA ASP A 989 31.81 -23.85 5.91
C ASP A 989 32.23 -23.59 4.44
N ALA A 990 32.73 -24.61 3.75
CA ALA A 990 33.35 -24.51 2.42
C ALA A 990 32.37 -24.28 1.25
N GLU A 991 31.20 -23.71 1.49
CA GLU A 991 30.24 -23.41 0.42
C GLU A 991 30.72 -22.23 -0.44
N ARG A 992 30.58 -22.35 -1.77
CA ARG A 992 31.09 -21.36 -2.73
C ARG A 992 30.07 -20.23 -2.95
N ASN A 993 30.53 -19.11 -3.51
CA ASN A 993 29.63 -18.05 -3.96
C ASN A 993 28.93 -18.52 -5.26
N PRO A 994 27.58 -18.62 -5.32
CA PRO A 994 26.89 -19.07 -6.52
C PRO A 994 26.98 -18.09 -7.70
N TYR A 995 27.34 -16.83 -7.43
CA TYR A 995 27.61 -15.80 -8.43
C TYR A 995 29.11 -15.69 -8.80
N ALA A 996 29.93 -16.71 -8.48
CA ALA A 996 31.35 -16.78 -8.85
C ALA A 996 31.57 -16.76 -10.38
N ALA A 997 32.84 -16.64 -10.81
CA ALA A 997 33.24 -16.25 -12.17
C ALA A 997 32.56 -17.00 -13.33
N ASN A 998 32.29 -18.31 -13.20
CA ASN A 998 31.64 -19.11 -14.25
C ASN A 998 30.13 -18.84 -14.39
N SER A 999 29.49 -18.24 -13.38
CA SER A 999 28.08 -17.87 -13.35
C SER A 999 27.84 -16.48 -13.97
N THR A 1000 28.23 -16.31 -15.24
CA THR A 1000 28.07 -15.04 -15.98
C THR A 1000 26.60 -14.69 -16.24
N ASP A 1001 26.31 -13.43 -16.59
CA ASP A 1001 24.93 -12.96 -16.78
C ASP A 1001 24.21 -13.70 -17.93
N ASP A 1002 24.94 -14.12 -18.96
CA ASP A 1002 24.40 -14.90 -20.07
C ASP A 1002 23.95 -16.32 -19.64
N ARG A 1003 24.47 -16.85 -18.52
CA ARG A 1003 24.01 -18.14 -17.96
C ARG A 1003 22.57 -18.03 -17.41
N PHE A 1004 22.23 -16.89 -16.79
CA PHE A 1004 20.87 -16.61 -16.33
C PHE A 1004 19.90 -16.46 -17.51
N GLU A 1005 20.35 -15.80 -18.58
CA GLU A 1005 19.60 -15.74 -19.83
C GLU A 1005 19.37 -17.13 -20.45
N GLN A 1006 20.41 -17.97 -20.49
CA GLN A 1006 20.33 -19.34 -21.03
C GLN A 1006 19.32 -20.21 -20.26
N ALA A 1007 19.28 -20.10 -18.93
CA ALA A 1007 18.26 -20.77 -18.10
C ALA A 1007 16.83 -20.24 -18.34
N TYR A 1008 16.67 -18.91 -18.50
CA TYR A 1008 15.37 -18.31 -18.85
C TYR A 1008 14.87 -18.80 -20.22
N ARG A 1009 15.76 -18.84 -21.22
CA ARG A 1009 15.43 -19.34 -22.57
C ARG A 1009 15.15 -20.85 -22.60
N ALA A 1010 15.79 -21.64 -21.73
CA ALA A 1010 15.51 -23.08 -21.62
C ALA A 1010 14.10 -23.35 -21.06
N TRP A 1011 13.68 -22.62 -20.01
CA TRP A 1011 12.29 -22.66 -19.54
C TRP A 1011 11.30 -22.24 -20.65
N ALA A 1012 11.65 -21.21 -21.42
CA ALA A 1012 10.79 -20.66 -22.47
C ALA A 1012 10.56 -21.60 -23.67
N GLU A 1013 11.39 -22.63 -23.87
CA GLU A 1013 11.19 -23.69 -24.87
C GLU A 1013 10.13 -24.73 -24.43
N ASN A 1014 9.77 -24.79 -23.14
CA ASN A 1014 8.73 -25.69 -22.61
C ASN A 1014 7.97 -25.07 -21.41
N PRO A 1015 7.34 -23.89 -21.55
CA PRO A 1015 6.95 -23.02 -20.43
C PRO A 1015 5.81 -23.56 -19.55
N LEU A 1016 5.08 -24.57 -20.05
CA LEU A 1016 3.97 -25.23 -19.35
C LEU A 1016 4.41 -26.39 -18.44
N GLN A 1017 5.58 -26.98 -18.71
CA GLN A 1017 6.05 -28.20 -18.03
C GLN A 1017 7.42 -28.02 -17.37
N SER A 1018 8.27 -27.15 -17.90
CA SER A 1018 9.61 -26.87 -17.36
C SER A 1018 9.53 -26.24 -15.97
N VAL A 1019 10.48 -26.61 -15.10
CA VAL A 1019 10.65 -25.94 -13.81
C VAL A 1019 11.15 -24.51 -13.97
N GLU A 1020 11.02 -23.74 -12.89
CA GLU A 1020 11.43 -22.35 -12.81
C GLU A 1020 12.94 -22.16 -13.14
N PRO A 1021 13.34 -21.09 -13.83
CA PRO A 1021 14.70 -20.93 -14.35
C PRO A 1021 15.76 -20.75 -13.26
N TRP A 1022 15.38 -20.32 -12.05
CA TRP A 1022 16.29 -20.33 -10.90
C TRP A 1022 16.61 -21.74 -10.41
N THR A 1023 15.71 -22.71 -10.58
CA THR A 1023 15.96 -24.13 -10.26
C THR A 1023 16.93 -24.73 -11.29
N LEU A 1024 16.74 -24.41 -12.58
CA LEU A 1024 17.71 -24.79 -13.62
C LEU A 1024 19.09 -24.16 -13.37
N MET A 1025 19.14 -22.87 -13.01
CA MET A 1025 20.39 -22.20 -12.66
C MET A 1025 21.01 -22.75 -11.38
N ALA A 1026 20.21 -23.15 -10.37
CA ALA A 1026 20.70 -23.77 -9.15
C ALA A 1026 21.36 -25.12 -9.41
N LEU A 1027 20.72 -25.99 -10.21
CA LEU A 1027 21.33 -27.24 -10.67
C LEU A 1027 22.62 -26.97 -11.42
N TRP A 1028 22.62 -26.03 -12.37
CA TRP A 1028 23.80 -25.72 -13.16
C TRP A 1028 24.97 -25.18 -12.34
N VAL A 1029 24.70 -24.29 -11.37
CA VAL A 1029 25.71 -23.75 -10.46
C VAL A 1029 26.27 -24.85 -9.54
N LYS A 1030 25.41 -25.69 -8.98
CA LYS A 1030 25.79 -26.74 -8.03
C LYS A 1030 26.52 -27.91 -8.69
N GLU A 1031 26.17 -28.27 -9.93
CA GLU A 1031 26.73 -29.43 -10.62
C GLU A 1031 27.83 -29.09 -11.65
N GLY A 1032 27.74 -27.95 -12.34
CA GLY A 1032 28.59 -27.66 -13.51
C GLY A 1032 29.50 -26.44 -13.40
N LEU A 1033 28.97 -25.29 -12.98
CA LEU A 1033 29.73 -24.03 -12.93
C LEU A 1033 30.72 -23.97 -11.75
N GLY A 1034 30.65 -24.93 -10.83
CA GLY A 1034 31.67 -25.15 -9.80
C GLY A 1034 33.04 -25.61 -10.35
N GLN A 1035 33.11 -26.14 -11.57
CA GLN A 1035 34.37 -26.62 -12.17
C GLN A 1035 34.91 -25.66 -13.24
N PRO A 1036 36.23 -25.71 -13.55
CA PRO A 1036 36.79 -25.03 -14.72
C PRO A 1036 36.01 -25.37 -16.00
N GLN A 1037 35.84 -24.39 -16.89
CA GLN A 1037 35.19 -24.65 -18.18
C GLN A 1037 36.07 -25.56 -19.04
N VAL A 1038 35.47 -26.56 -19.69
CA VAL A 1038 36.17 -27.50 -20.58
C VAL A 1038 36.82 -26.72 -21.72
N ALA A 1039 38.13 -26.91 -21.88
CA ALA A 1039 38.90 -26.28 -22.95
C ALA A 1039 38.26 -26.56 -24.32
N GLY A 1040 38.28 -25.57 -25.21
CA GLY A 1040 37.76 -25.73 -26.57
C GLY A 1040 38.52 -26.77 -27.40
N GLU A 1041 39.77 -27.08 -27.04
CA GLU A 1041 40.60 -28.04 -27.77
C GLU A 1041 40.42 -29.49 -27.29
N VAL A 1042 40.16 -30.40 -28.23
CA VAL A 1042 39.95 -31.84 -28.00
C VAL A 1042 40.80 -32.67 -28.97
N VAL A 1043 41.28 -33.82 -28.51
CA VAL A 1043 41.96 -34.82 -29.35
C VAL A 1043 40.91 -35.83 -29.85
N ALA A 1044 40.84 -36.05 -31.16
CA ALA A 1044 39.82 -36.88 -31.79
C ALA A 1044 40.28 -37.43 -33.16
N THR A 1045 39.53 -38.41 -33.67
CA THR A 1045 39.77 -39.01 -35.00
C THR A 1045 39.17 -38.21 -36.15
N SER A 1046 38.14 -37.39 -35.90
CA SER A 1046 37.40 -36.64 -36.92
C SER A 1046 36.64 -35.44 -36.31
N PRO A 1047 36.14 -34.49 -37.12
CA PRO A 1047 35.32 -33.38 -36.60
C PRO A 1047 34.02 -33.82 -35.91
N ALA A 1048 33.42 -34.95 -36.31
CA ALA A 1048 32.22 -35.49 -35.67
C ALA A 1048 32.54 -36.16 -34.33
N ASP A 1049 33.65 -36.89 -34.27
CA ASP A 1049 34.19 -37.48 -33.04
C ASP A 1049 34.58 -36.38 -32.03
N ALA A 1050 35.27 -35.33 -32.49
CA ALA A 1050 35.61 -34.14 -31.70
C ALA A 1050 34.37 -33.47 -31.10
N ARG A 1051 33.33 -33.24 -31.91
CA ARG A 1051 32.05 -32.68 -31.42
C ARG A 1051 31.48 -33.51 -30.28
N SER A 1052 31.39 -34.83 -30.48
CA SER A 1052 30.72 -35.75 -29.59
C SER A 1052 31.48 -35.94 -28.28
N ILE A 1053 32.81 -36.03 -28.32
CA ILE A 1053 33.68 -36.09 -27.14
C ILE A 1053 33.64 -34.76 -26.38
N TRP A 1054 33.75 -33.62 -27.07
CA TRP A 1054 33.71 -32.30 -26.42
C TRP A 1054 32.36 -32.01 -25.75
N ARG A 1055 31.24 -32.27 -26.44
CA ARG A 1055 29.88 -32.19 -25.90
C ARG A 1055 29.78 -32.98 -24.59
N SER A 1056 30.31 -34.19 -24.60
CA SER A 1056 30.20 -35.14 -23.49
C SER A 1056 31.10 -34.76 -22.32
N ARG A 1057 32.32 -34.26 -22.58
CA ARG A 1057 33.16 -33.60 -21.55
C ARG A 1057 32.44 -32.39 -20.94
N CYS A 1058 31.80 -31.55 -21.74
CA CYS A 1058 31.03 -30.40 -21.26
C CYS A 1058 29.82 -30.85 -20.40
N TYR A 1059 29.14 -31.94 -20.79
CA TYR A 1059 28.02 -32.52 -20.03
C TYR A 1059 28.46 -33.11 -18.69
N PHE A 1060 29.62 -33.75 -18.65
CA PHE A 1060 30.25 -34.23 -17.42
C PHE A 1060 30.69 -33.07 -16.51
N VAL A 1061 31.63 -32.23 -16.97
CA VAL A 1061 32.33 -31.25 -16.11
C VAL A 1061 31.54 -29.96 -15.89
N ASN A 1062 30.74 -29.51 -16.86
CA ASN A 1062 30.12 -28.17 -16.83
C ASN A 1062 28.59 -28.17 -16.83
N MET A 1063 27.94 -29.33 -16.81
CA MET A 1063 26.48 -29.44 -16.68
C MET A 1063 26.05 -30.47 -15.62
N GLY A 1064 26.89 -31.44 -15.27
CA GLY A 1064 26.59 -32.54 -14.34
C GLY A 1064 25.45 -33.44 -14.80
N ILE A 1065 25.42 -33.76 -16.10
CA ILE A 1065 24.45 -34.67 -16.72
C ILE A 1065 25.19 -35.81 -17.45
N ASP A 1066 26.05 -36.49 -16.68
CA ASP A 1066 26.78 -37.71 -17.04
C ASP A 1066 25.87 -38.89 -17.44
N HIS A 1067 24.58 -38.79 -17.15
CA HIS A 1067 23.55 -39.74 -17.57
C HIS A 1067 23.31 -39.77 -19.11
N TYR A 1068 23.92 -38.85 -19.86
CA TYR A 1068 23.78 -38.73 -21.33
C TYR A 1068 25.07 -39.04 -22.12
N ILE A 1069 26.11 -39.59 -21.49
CA ILE A 1069 27.44 -39.78 -22.10
C ILE A 1069 27.95 -41.22 -21.96
N LEU A 1070 28.99 -41.58 -22.71
CA LEU A 1070 29.74 -42.82 -22.47
C LEU A 1070 30.66 -42.63 -21.26
N LEU A 1071 30.41 -43.42 -20.22
CA LEU A 1071 31.29 -43.58 -19.06
C LEU A 1071 32.18 -44.82 -19.24
N LYS A 1072 33.36 -44.79 -18.62
CA LYS A 1072 34.20 -45.98 -18.43
C LYS A 1072 33.49 -47.00 -17.53
N PRO A 1073 33.84 -48.29 -17.59
CA PRO A 1073 33.37 -49.27 -16.60
C PRO A 1073 33.65 -48.79 -15.18
N LYS A 1074 32.59 -48.68 -14.35
CA LYS A 1074 32.70 -48.15 -12.99
C LYS A 1074 33.59 -49.05 -12.14
N GLN A 1075 34.52 -48.43 -11.41
CA GLN A 1075 35.41 -49.12 -10.48
C GLN A 1075 34.81 -49.07 -9.06
N PRO A 1076 35.02 -50.11 -8.23
CA PRO A 1076 34.64 -50.11 -6.81
C PRO A 1076 35.21 -48.89 -6.07
N ASN A 1077 34.45 -48.34 -5.11
CA ASN A 1077 34.72 -47.09 -4.38
C ASN A 1077 35.21 -45.86 -5.20
N ARG A 1078 35.01 -45.80 -6.53
CA ARG A 1078 35.38 -44.64 -7.36
C ARG A 1078 34.19 -43.99 -8.06
N ASP A 1079 34.32 -42.69 -8.29
CA ASP A 1079 33.31 -41.89 -8.98
C ASP A 1079 33.25 -42.21 -10.49
N ASN A 1080 32.21 -41.75 -11.17
CA ASN A 1080 32.02 -41.96 -12.60
C ASN A 1080 33.12 -41.27 -13.41
N GLU A 1081 33.85 -42.01 -14.26
CA GLU A 1081 34.84 -41.43 -15.19
C GLU A 1081 34.28 -41.42 -16.62
N ILE A 1082 34.38 -40.29 -17.34
CA ILE A 1082 34.07 -40.21 -18.77
C ILE A 1082 35.05 -41.05 -19.63
N ASP A 1083 34.53 -41.71 -20.67
CA ASP A 1083 35.34 -42.36 -21.71
C ASP A 1083 35.53 -41.43 -22.92
N ASP A 1084 36.51 -40.54 -22.83
CA ASP A 1084 36.79 -39.49 -23.80
C ASP A 1084 37.92 -39.85 -24.80
N ARG A 1085 38.16 -41.15 -25.00
CA ARG A 1085 39.16 -41.65 -25.96
C ARG A 1085 38.78 -41.29 -27.40
N PRO A 1086 39.74 -40.89 -28.27
CA PRO A 1086 39.50 -40.70 -29.69
C PRO A 1086 38.85 -41.92 -30.35
N GLY A 1087 37.76 -41.70 -31.09
CA GLY A 1087 36.95 -42.71 -31.76
C GLY A 1087 35.66 -43.11 -31.03
N THR A 1088 35.47 -42.73 -29.76
CA THR A 1088 34.27 -43.06 -28.98
C THR A 1088 33.04 -42.21 -29.32
N GLY A 1089 33.18 -41.16 -30.13
CA GLY A 1089 32.13 -40.17 -30.37
C GLY A 1089 30.79 -40.76 -30.85
N THR A 1090 30.82 -41.81 -31.67
CA THR A 1090 29.60 -42.51 -32.15
C THR A 1090 28.85 -43.24 -31.03
N GLN A 1091 29.53 -43.63 -29.95
CA GLN A 1091 28.93 -44.29 -28.79
C GLN A 1091 28.30 -43.26 -27.85
N HIS A 1092 28.99 -42.14 -27.59
CA HIS A 1092 28.40 -40.96 -26.92
C HIS A 1092 27.14 -40.47 -27.63
N ASP A 1093 27.17 -40.44 -28.96
CA ASP A 1093 26.02 -40.10 -29.82
C ASP A 1093 24.84 -41.05 -29.68
N ALA A 1094 25.11 -42.36 -29.62
CA ALA A 1094 24.06 -43.37 -29.45
C ALA A 1094 23.36 -43.25 -28.09
N ILE A 1095 24.13 -43.03 -27.02
CA ILE A 1095 23.61 -42.85 -25.66
C ILE A 1095 22.74 -41.58 -25.58
N LEU A 1096 23.24 -40.44 -26.06
CA LEU A 1096 22.47 -39.19 -26.08
C LEU A 1096 21.14 -39.36 -26.84
N ARG A 1097 21.17 -39.93 -28.04
CA ARG A 1097 19.97 -40.07 -28.89
C ARG A 1097 18.96 -41.04 -28.29
N ALA A 1098 19.40 -42.15 -27.70
CA ALA A 1098 18.52 -43.09 -27.00
C ALA A 1098 17.82 -42.42 -25.80
N ALA A 1099 18.57 -41.67 -24.98
CA ALA A 1099 18.02 -40.97 -23.83
C ALA A 1099 17.07 -39.83 -24.23
N VAL A 1100 17.42 -39.01 -25.22
CA VAL A 1100 16.53 -37.96 -25.76
C VAL A 1100 15.22 -38.57 -26.29
N ALA A 1101 15.28 -39.68 -27.03
CA ALA A 1101 14.08 -40.39 -27.48
C ALA A 1101 13.22 -40.92 -26.32
N GLN A 1102 13.82 -41.33 -25.20
CA GLN A 1102 13.10 -41.71 -23.98
C GLN A 1102 12.42 -40.49 -23.32
N HIS A 1103 13.07 -39.33 -23.26
CA HIS A 1103 12.46 -38.11 -22.73
C HIS A 1103 11.35 -37.56 -23.65
N VAL A 1104 11.45 -37.72 -24.97
CA VAL A 1104 10.38 -37.35 -25.92
C VAL A 1104 9.18 -38.29 -25.80
N SER A 1105 9.39 -39.61 -25.81
CA SER A 1105 8.29 -40.59 -25.74
C SER A 1105 7.54 -40.53 -24.41
N ALA A 1106 8.20 -40.14 -23.31
CA ALA A 1106 7.57 -39.89 -22.03
C ALA A 1106 7.04 -38.45 -21.84
N GLY A 1107 6.95 -37.64 -22.90
CA GLY A 1107 6.40 -36.27 -22.87
C GLY A 1107 7.22 -35.26 -22.05
N ARG A 1108 8.45 -35.60 -21.65
CA ARG A 1108 9.32 -34.72 -20.88
C ARG A 1108 9.99 -33.66 -21.76
N LEU A 1109 10.40 -34.01 -22.97
CA LEU A 1109 10.85 -33.06 -24.00
C LEU A 1109 9.74 -32.82 -25.05
N PRO A 1110 9.57 -31.58 -25.57
CA PRO A 1110 8.55 -31.27 -26.57
C PRO A 1110 8.91 -31.74 -27.99
N ARG A 1111 10.18 -32.04 -28.25
CA ARG A 1111 10.73 -32.53 -29.53
C ARG A 1111 12.08 -33.24 -29.27
N ASP A 1112 12.55 -34.01 -30.24
CA ASP A 1112 13.96 -34.43 -30.26
C ASP A 1112 14.85 -33.20 -30.50
N VAL A 1113 15.81 -32.98 -29.61
CA VAL A 1113 16.78 -31.86 -29.67
C VAL A 1113 18.21 -32.34 -29.93
N SER A 1114 18.45 -33.64 -30.10
CA SER A 1114 19.81 -34.21 -30.19
C SER A 1114 20.60 -33.68 -31.39
N ALA A 1115 20.01 -33.72 -32.59
CA ALA A 1115 20.59 -33.12 -33.79
C ALA A 1115 20.66 -31.58 -33.72
N GLU A 1116 19.75 -30.95 -32.97
CA GLU A 1116 19.76 -29.50 -32.76
C GLU A 1116 20.97 -29.11 -31.88
N ILE A 1117 21.23 -29.83 -30.79
CA ILE A 1117 22.42 -29.69 -29.92
C ILE A 1117 23.71 -29.80 -30.75
N ASP A 1118 23.81 -30.83 -31.59
CA ASP A 1118 25.00 -31.06 -32.44
C ASP A 1118 25.22 -29.95 -33.49
N SER A 1119 24.14 -29.34 -33.99
CA SER A 1119 24.22 -28.20 -34.91
C SER A 1119 24.79 -26.94 -34.27
N GLN A 1120 24.73 -26.82 -32.93
CA GLN A 1120 25.19 -25.66 -32.16
C GLN A 1120 26.66 -25.78 -31.70
N LEU A 1121 27.41 -26.71 -32.28
CA LEU A 1121 28.83 -26.96 -32.02
C LEU A 1121 29.65 -26.81 -33.31
N THR A 1122 30.27 -25.65 -33.47
CA THR A 1122 31.24 -25.36 -34.54
C THR A 1122 32.53 -26.10 -34.25
N VAL A 1123 33.07 -26.83 -35.24
CA VAL A 1123 34.32 -27.59 -35.10
C VAL A 1123 35.30 -27.19 -36.19
N SER A 1124 36.50 -26.75 -35.81
CA SER A 1124 37.63 -26.51 -36.70
C SER A 1124 38.82 -27.39 -36.32
N ARG A 1125 39.68 -27.69 -37.30
CA ARG A 1125 40.95 -28.41 -37.07
C ARG A 1125 42.01 -27.40 -36.62
N VAL A 1126 42.80 -27.74 -35.60
CA VAL A 1126 43.88 -26.87 -35.13
C VAL A 1126 45.01 -26.86 -36.16
N PRO A 1127 45.46 -25.69 -36.66
CA PRO A 1127 46.51 -25.60 -37.68
C PRO A 1127 47.78 -26.39 -37.30
N GLY A 1128 48.31 -27.15 -38.25
CA GLY A 1128 49.49 -28.00 -38.04
C GLY A 1128 49.23 -29.36 -37.37
N THR A 1129 47.98 -29.70 -36.99
CA THR A 1129 47.65 -30.95 -36.29
C THR A 1129 46.78 -31.92 -37.10
N THR A 1130 46.96 -33.23 -36.90
CA THR A 1130 46.19 -34.29 -37.55
C THR A 1130 45.04 -34.83 -36.69
N ASP A 1131 45.06 -34.55 -35.40
CA ASP A 1131 44.21 -35.14 -34.35
C ASP A 1131 43.57 -34.11 -33.40
N ARG A 1132 44.00 -32.83 -33.39
CA ARG A 1132 43.48 -31.80 -32.48
C ARG A 1132 42.46 -30.90 -33.17
N PHE A 1133 41.35 -30.64 -32.49
CA PHE A 1133 40.22 -29.87 -32.99
C PHE A 1133 39.76 -28.84 -31.96
N THR A 1134 39.42 -27.64 -32.41
CA THR A 1134 38.75 -26.62 -31.60
C THR A 1134 37.25 -26.75 -31.78
N VAL A 1135 36.51 -26.90 -30.67
CA VAL A 1135 35.05 -26.92 -30.62
C VAL A 1135 34.57 -25.63 -29.93
N VAL A 1136 33.62 -24.94 -30.54
CA VAL A 1136 33.05 -23.68 -30.03
C VAL A 1136 31.53 -23.81 -29.95
N PRO A 1137 30.92 -23.73 -28.74
CA PRO A 1137 29.47 -23.78 -28.56
C PRO A 1137 28.80 -22.42 -28.79
N THR A 1138 27.57 -22.42 -29.30
CA THR A 1138 26.71 -21.22 -29.30
C THR A 1138 25.94 -21.08 -27.98
N THR A 1139 25.35 -19.90 -27.73
CA THR A 1139 24.37 -19.71 -26.65
C THR A 1139 23.23 -20.73 -26.69
N ARG A 1140 22.81 -21.17 -27.88
CA ARG A 1140 21.70 -22.12 -28.04
C ARG A 1140 22.08 -23.56 -27.70
N PHE A 1141 23.36 -23.95 -27.81
CA PHE A 1141 23.85 -25.24 -27.29
C PHE A 1141 23.50 -25.40 -25.80
N PHE A 1142 23.79 -24.37 -25.00
CA PHE A 1142 23.49 -24.38 -23.56
C PHE A 1142 21.99 -24.40 -23.26
N VAL A 1143 21.19 -23.61 -23.99
CA VAL A 1143 19.72 -23.60 -23.86
C VAL A 1143 19.14 -25.00 -24.07
N LEU A 1144 19.51 -25.68 -25.15
CA LEU A 1144 19.03 -27.03 -25.46
C LEU A 1144 19.54 -28.08 -24.46
N SER A 1145 20.77 -27.91 -23.96
CA SER A 1145 21.35 -28.79 -22.95
C SER A 1145 20.66 -28.63 -21.58
N LEU A 1146 20.23 -27.42 -21.22
CA LEU A 1146 19.40 -27.18 -20.02
C LEU A 1146 17.98 -27.76 -20.14
N MET A 1147 17.44 -27.95 -21.35
CA MET A 1147 16.20 -28.72 -21.53
C MET A 1147 16.39 -30.19 -21.15
N LEU A 1148 17.60 -30.74 -21.28
CA LEU A 1148 17.92 -32.09 -20.80
C LEU A 1148 18.03 -32.13 -19.26
N VAL A 1149 18.68 -31.12 -18.65
CA VAL A 1149 18.71 -30.92 -17.18
C VAL A 1149 17.28 -30.90 -16.62
N ASP A 1150 16.39 -30.10 -17.21
CA ASP A 1150 14.97 -30.02 -16.85
C ASP A 1150 14.23 -31.36 -17.04
N ALA A 1151 14.47 -32.05 -18.16
CA ALA A 1151 13.83 -33.33 -18.47
C ALA A 1151 14.29 -34.47 -17.54
N PHE A 1152 15.54 -34.47 -17.06
CA PHE A 1152 16.01 -35.40 -16.03
C PHE A 1152 15.55 -34.99 -14.63
N TRP A 1153 15.51 -33.70 -14.32
CA TRP A 1153 14.98 -33.20 -13.04
C TRP A 1153 13.53 -33.62 -12.85
N ARG A 1154 12.68 -33.42 -13.86
CA ARG A 1154 11.26 -33.81 -13.82
C ARG A 1154 11.04 -35.32 -13.81
N GLN A 1155 11.98 -36.12 -14.33
CA GLN A 1155 11.96 -37.58 -14.16
C GLN A 1155 12.20 -37.96 -12.70
N ASN A 1156 13.28 -37.45 -12.08
CA ASN A 1156 13.56 -37.71 -10.67
C ASN A 1156 12.47 -37.16 -9.73
N LYS A 1157 11.83 -36.03 -10.09
CA LYS A 1157 10.72 -35.45 -9.33
C LYS A 1157 9.46 -36.32 -9.40
N ALA A 1158 9.20 -36.96 -10.54
CA ALA A 1158 8.12 -37.93 -10.68
C ALA A 1158 8.36 -39.18 -9.82
N ASP A 1159 9.58 -39.75 -9.83
CA ASP A 1159 9.97 -40.87 -8.96
C ASP A 1159 9.75 -40.55 -7.46
N VAL A 1160 10.04 -39.32 -7.05
CA VAL A 1160 9.86 -38.85 -5.66
C VAL A 1160 8.40 -38.63 -5.29
N VAL A 1161 7.62 -37.96 -6.15
CA VAL A 1161 6.19 -37.69 -5.89
C VAL A 1161 5.35 -38.97 -5.95
N ALA A 1162 5.77 -39.98 -6.72
CA ALA A 1162 5.11 -41.28 -6.78
C ALA A 1162 5.42 -42.22 -5.60
N ALA A 1163 6.33 -41.86 -4.68
CA ALA A 1163 6.69 -42.68 -3.53
C ALA A 1163 5.68 -42.52 -2.37
N PRO A 1164 4.91 -43.56 -1.98
CA PRO A 1164 3.91 -43.45 -0.92
C PRO A 1164 4.50 -43.03 0.44
N GLU A 1165 5.72 -43.49 0.74
CA GLU A 1165 6.44 -43.16 1.98
C GLU A 1165 6.75 -41.65 2.08
N ILE A 1166 6.89 -40.97 0.93
CA ILE A 1166 7.16 -39.53 0.83
C ILE A 1166 5.84 -38.74 0.80
N ALA A 1167 4.83 -39.21 0.05
CA ALA A 1167 3.52 -38.57 -0.03
C ALA A 1167 2.83 -38.48 1.35
N ALA A 1168 2.92 -39.55 2.16
CA ALA A 1168 2.38 -39.59 3.51
C ALA A 1168 3.02 -38.58 4.48
N ALA A 1169 4.24 -38.12 4.21
CA ALA A 1169 4.96 -37.16 5.05
C ALA A 1169 4.54 -35.69 4.82
N THR A 1170 3.66 -35.40 3.84
CA THR A 1170 3.23 -34.04 3.47
C THR A 1170 4.37 -33.01 3.31
N PRO A 1171 5.43 -33.32 2.52
CA PRO A 1171 6.60 -32.45 2.36
C PRO A 1171 6.25 -31.07 1.79
N THR A 1172 7.00 -30.03 2.18
CA THR A 1172 6.90 -28.72 1.53
C THR A 1172 7.47 -28.76 0.10
N PRO A 1173 7.19 -27.76 -0.76
CA PRO A 1173 7.78 -27.71 -2.10
C PRO A 1173 9.33 -27.75 -2.08
N LEU A 1174 9.95 -27.12 -1.09
CA LEU A 1174 11.41 -27.11 -0.93
C LEU A 1174 11.95 -28.46 -0.46
N ASP A 1175 11.22 -29.18 0.40
CA ASP A 1175 11.55 -30.55 0.77
C ASP A 1175 11.46 -31.50 -0.43
N LEU A 1176 10.44 -31.34 -1.30
CA LEU A 1176 10.31 -32.11 -2.54
C LEU A 1176 11.46 -31.85 -3.51
N ASP A 1177 11.96 -30.61 -3.62
CA ASP A 1177 13.14 -30.30 -4.43
C ASP A 1177 14.42 -30.90 -3.82
N GLY A 1178 14.58 -30.85 -2.49
CA GLY A 1178 15.67 -31.54 -1.80
C GLY A 1178 15.66 -33.06 -2.03
N LEU A 1179 14.50 -33.69 -1.92
CA LEU A 1179 14.31 -35.13 -2.19
C LEU A 1179 14.53 -35.48 -3.68
N THR A 1180 14.09 -34.62 -4.59
CA THR A 1180 14.31 -34.76 -6.05
C THR A 1180 15.81 -34.78 -6.35
N TYR A 1181 16.57 -33.90 -5.73
CA TYR A 1181 18.01 -33.82 -5.91
C TYR A 1181 18.77 -34.96 -5.21
N MET A 1182 18.28 -35.46 -4.06
CA MET A 1182 18.78 -36.72 -3.51
C MET A 1182 18.54 -37.88 -4.48
N ARG A 1183 17.35 -37.97 -5.09
CA ARG A 1183 17.03 -38.99 -6.10
C ARG A 1183 17.87 -38.86 -7.37
N TRP A 1184 18.21 -37.64 -7.81
CA TRP A 1184 19.16 -37.38 -8.92
C TRP A 1184 20.55 -37.95 -8.61
N ASN A 1185 21.07 -37.70 -7.41
CA ASN A 1185 22.43 -38.09 -6.99
C ASN A 1185 22.54 -39.52 -6.42
N MET A 1186 21.46 -40.30 -6.45
CA MET A 1186 21.42 -41.64 -5.85
C MET A 1186 20.83 -42.64 -6.85
N VAL A 1187 21.53 -43.74 -7.06
CA VAL A 1187 20.98 -44.91 -7.77
C VAL A 1187 19.67 -45.36 -7.11
N ALA A 1188 18.75 -45.87 -7.92
CA ALA A 1188 17.37 -46.12 -7.50
C ALA A 1188 17.25 -47.01 -6.26
N GLU A 1189 18.20 -47.94 -6.05
CA GLU A 1189 18.25 -48.75 -4.83
C GLU A 1189 18.69 -47.95 -3.59
N SER A 1190 19.76 -47.18 -3.65
CA SER A 1190 20.21 -46.35 -2.52
C SER A 1190 19.13 -45.35 -2.13
N PHE A 1191 18.40 -44.79 -3.10
CA PHE A 1191 17.22 -43.95 -2.80
C PHE A 1191 16.06 -44.74 -2.20
N ARG A 1192 15.82 -45.99 -2.63
CA ARG A 1192 14.85 -46.91 -2.01
C ARG A 1192 15.20 -47.24 -0.56
N LYS A 1193 16.48 -47.50 -0.25
CA LYS A 1193 17.02 -47.72 1.10
C LYS A 1193 16.84 -46.46 1.97
N PHE A 1194 17.11 -45.27 1.42
CA PHE A 1194 16.86 -43.99 2.10
C PHE A 1194 15.38 -43.75 2.44
N ARG A 1195 14.46 -43.85 1.47
CA ARG A 1195 13.03 -43.54 1.72
C ARG A 1195 12.27 -44.57 2.57
N ARG A 1196 12.87 -45.75 2.79
CA ARG A 1196 12.35 -46.82 3.66
C ARG A 1196 13.11 -46.95 4.97
N ARG A 1197 13.91 -45.95 5.34
CA ARG A 1197 14.54 -45.89 6.67
C ARG A 1197 13.47 -45.92 7.76
N ASP A 1198 13.63 -46.80 8.75
CA ASP A 1198 12.85 -46.70 9.98
C ASP A 1198 13.19 -45.41 10.73
N MET A 1199 12.20 -44.52 10.82
CA MET A 1199 12.32 -43.22 11.48
C MET A 1199 12.32 -43.33 13.01
N SER A 1200 11.86 -44.44 13.60
CA SER A 1200 11.87 -44.66 15.05
C SER A 1200 13.28 -44.57 15.63
N THR A 1201 14.27 -45.08 14.88
CA THR A 1201 15.73 -44.97 15.14
C THR A 1201 16.26 -43.54 15.22
N SER A 1202 15.42 -42.55 14.91
CA SER A 1202 15.77 -41.13 14.76
C SER A 1202 14.87 -40.22 15.61
N ALA A 1203 14.19 -40.76 16.64
CA ALA A 1203 13.40 -39.99 17.59
C ALA A 1203 14.21 -38.88 18.29
N ASP A 1204 13.53 -37.80 18.68
CA ASP A 1204 14.09 -36.75 19.54
C ASP A 1204 14.10 -37.16 21.03
N PRO A 1205 14.83 -36.44 21.92
CA PRO A 1205 14.91 -36.76 23.35
C PRO A 1205 13.58 -36.72 24.11
N ASP A 1206 12.51 -36.18 23.52
CA ASP A 1206 11.14 -36.19 24.04
C ASP A 1206 10.28 -37.37 23.53
N GLY A 1207 10.85 -38.24 22.69
CA GLY A 1207 10.19 -39.36 22.04
C GLY A 1207 9.59 -39.05 20.66
N THR A 1208 9.67 -37.81 20.17
CA THR A 1208 9.06 -37.42 18.89
C THR A 1208 9.78 -38.05 17.69
N ILE A 1209 9.08 -38.89 16.93
CA ILE A 1209 9.58 -39.47 15.68
C ILE A 1209 9.45 -38.43 14.55
N PRO A 1210 10.53 -38.05 13.85
CA PRO A 1210 10.46 -37.11 12.73
C PRO A 1210 9.88 -37.77 11.48
N THR A 1211 9.22 -36.97 10.64
CA THR A 1211 8.97 -37.38 9.26
C THR A 1211 10.29 -37.43 8.46
N LEU A 1212 10.34 -38.26 7.42
CA LEU A 1212 11.53 -38.42 6.58
C LEU A 1212 12.11 -37.07 6.07
N PRO A 1213 11.33 -36.09 5.58
CA PRO A 1213 11.86 -34.80 5.14
C PRO A 1213 12.43 -33.94 6.30
N VAL A 1214 11.75 -33.93 7.45
CA VAL A 1214 12.20 -33.21 8.66
C VAL A 1214 13.55 -33.74 9.14
N TRP A 1215 13.73 -35.06 9.17
CA TRP A 1215 15.03 -35.66 9.47
C TRP A 1215 16.07 -35.40 8.37
N ALA A 1216 15.68 -35.45 7.09
CA ALA A 1216 16.61 -35.33 5.97
C ALA A 1216 17.29 -33.95 5.92
N PHE A 1217 16.52 -32.86 6.04
CA PHE A 1217 17.00 -31.49 5.80
C PHE A 1217 17.00 -30.59 7.04
N HIS A 1218 16.10 -30.81 8.00
CA HIS A 1218 15.89 -29.93 9.17
C HIS A 1218 16.61 -30.45 10.43
N ARG A 1219 17.50 -31.44 10.27
CA ARG A 1219 18.43 -31.94 11.29
C ARG A 1219 19.81 -32.18 10.68
N THR A 1220 20.88 -31.94 11.46
CA THR A 1220 22.27 -32.05 11.02
C THR A 1220 22.61 -33.44 10.45
N PRO A 1221 23.18 -33.54 9.22
CA PRO A 1221 23.63 -34.79 8.64
C PRO A 1221 24.83 -35.41 9.37
N LYS A 1222 24.58 -36.55 10.04
CA LYS A 1222 25.60 -37.37 10.69
C LYS A 1222 26.21 -38.40 9.73
N GLU A 1223 27.39 -38.89 10.07
CA GLU A 1223 28.06 -40.01 9.40
C GLU A 1223 27.19 -41.28 9.37
N GLY A 1224 27.36 -42.12 8.34
CA GLY A 1224 26.49 -43.26 8.03
C GLY A 1224 25.04 -42.91 7.62
N GLN A 1225 24.54 -41.71 7.95
CA GLN A 1225 23.14 -41.32 7.76
C GLN A 1225 22.89 -40.61 6.41
N PHE A 1226 23.41 -41.18 5.31
CA PHE A 1226 23.38 -40.60 3.96
C PHE A 1226 23.97 -39.17 3.90
N ARG A 1227 25.06 -38.95 4.67
CA ARG A 1227 25.62 -37.62 4.98
C ARG A 1227 25.78 -36.74 3.74
N GLN A 1228 26.57 -37.20 2.76
CA GLN A 1228 26.92 -36.38 1.59
C GLN A 1228 25.70 -36.01 0.74
N SER A 1229 24.78 -36.96 0.51
CA SER A 1229 23.57 -36.73 -0.28
C SER A 1229 22.64 -35.71 0.39
N ARG A 1230 22.47 -35.77 1.72
CA ARG A 1230 21.71 -34.78 2.50
C ARG A 1230 22.37 -33.40 2.50
N ILE A 1231 23.69 -33.34 2.70
CA ILE A 1231 24.46 -32.09 2.65
C ILE A 1231 24.33 -31.42 1.28
N ASN A 1232 24.48 -32.17 0.19
CA ASN A 1232 24.34 -31.62 -1.16
C ASN A 1232 22.90 -31.13 -1.43
N ALA A 1233 21.87 -31.81 -0.89
CA ALA A 1233 20.47 -31.40 -1.02
C ALA A 1233 20.12 -30.14 -0.22
N ILE A 1234 20.59 -30.03 1.04
CA ILE A 1234 20.46 -28.79 1.85
C ILE A 1234 21.12 -27.62 1.11
N LYS A 1235 22.31 -27.82 0.56
CA LYS A 1235 23.00 -26.84 -0.29
C LYS A 1235 22.15 -26.40 -1.49
N LEU A 1236 21.50 -27.33 -2.20
CA LEU A 1236 20.60 -26.97 -3.30
C LEU A 1236 19.37 -26.17 -2.84
N GLN A 1237 18.72 -26.54 -1.73
CA GLN A 1237 17.54 -25.82 -1.21
C GLN A 1237 17.86 -24.35 -0.91
N HIS A 1238 18.99 -24.09 -0.26
CA HIS A 1238 19.49 -22.73 -0.02
C HIS A 1238 19.92 -22.03 -1.30
N LEU A 1239 20.49 -22.75 -2.26
CA LEU A 1239 20.91 -22.20 -3.56
C LEU A 1239 19.73 -21.76 -4.43
N ILE A 1240 18.67 -22.57 -4.51
CA ILE A 1240 17.37 -22.21 -5.13
C ILE A 1240 16.86 -20.90 -4.52
N SER A 1241 16.90 -20.78 -3.20
CA SER A 1241 16.43 -19.60 -2.44
C SER A 1241 17.29 -18.34 -2.64
N VAL A 1242 18.56 -18.49 -3.02
CA VAL A 1242 19.49 -17.39 -3.36
C VAL A 1242 19.36 -16.99 -4.82
N LEU A 1243 19.24 -17.94 -5.76
CA LEU A 1243 19.16 -17.64 -7.18
C LEU A 1243 17.77 -17.16 -7.61
N GLN A 1244 16.69 -17.49 -6.88
CA GLN A 1244 15.37 -16.91 -7.12
C GLN A 1244 15.39 -15.37 -7.05
N GLU A 1245 16.25 -14.76 -6.21
CA GLU A 1245 16.39 -13.30 -6.10
C GLU A 1245 16.78 -12.63 -7.43
N ALA A 1246 17.52 -13.33 -8.30
CA ALA A 1246 17.84 -12.82 -9.63
C ALA A 1246 16.60 -12.75 -10.56
N TYR A 1247 15.59 -13.61 -10.37
CA TYR A 1247 14.45 -13.71 -11.29
C TYR A 1247 13.16 -13.10 -10.74
N ASP A 1248 13.01 -13.03 -9.40
CA ASP A 1248 11.73 -12.80 -8.73
C ASP A 1248 11.84 -11.86 -7.50
N GLY A 1249 12.97 -11.14 -7.36
CA GLY A 1249 13.32 -10.25 -6.22
C GLY A 1249 12.37 -9.09 -5.96
#